data_AF-A0A8J5R390-F1
#
_entry.id   AF-A0A8J5R390-F1
#
_cell.length_a   1.000
_cell.length_b   1.000
_cell.length_c   1.000
_cell.angle_alpha   90.00
_cell.angle_beta   90.00
_cell.angle_gamma   90.00
#
_symmetry.space_group_name_H-M   'P 1'
#
loop_
_entity.id
_entity.type
_entity.pdbx_description
1 polymer ?
#
loop_
_entity_poly.entity_id
_entity_poly.type
_entity_poly.pdbx_seq_one_letter_code
_entity_poly.pdbx_strand_id
1 'polypeptide(L)'
;MKASWLCLLFFITSSWAAQCPGSLHCLEHEVSSAKSLHVYYGIIDEDNFYKSLIDDKDDAEIITKMIKYWPKKSEFLKNKTILGATFIQCQFTEPTAVSDAIRRIFDHLNITKLKIESSSFGKELSSVFNDGYNSPIKKEYLKDFTNLQEISLNDNDMLYVDDFFEGFVNLKKVSLTNSGMANIAPKILEPLLNLEYLDLSDNYFSTLSSTLLRKNSRLESFLMTNNGQFIPSFPSGFFKNLINLKEIYLTNSKIMQLTGDLFEKTTGLRKLDLSKNHLFYIPPKLFQDCDSLEFLNLSSNFLSSDRFLSDKAFIELNSLENLDLSHNKIRSLNSNLLTGLFSLKFLDMSHNDMTTIDPRAFYSLNKLQRVDFSHNFLTLESDKFMNEFGPISPFHFVQKSVQYINLAHNNITEIFRDWTWATNLRELDLSYNYITSLKASDLDFLSATKLDLSSNKIEEIQFGELEVRFDCQDSVRAKIDDNPLLCDCNTYNFLMLLANKVYSSHILEPTITKELNCDEKNKTEESSICTPTNYSLVTIGTCPPRCACKIRPEDQSFLVDCSYRGFLEIPSNIEWISGANLELDFTGNYISSIQPDLIRFDEITVLKLADNKIDEIPTNMPFNSLKELYLDNNLISKVNDTVLDKLQASKVLKNLTLHDNQWKFDCESLNLFSFIKKMQIKIPELEKVTFGEVPISEITKNKLCPVYLTWIFVVVIALLSLGMIVGILVLLYNLYNYEIKVWLYAGEWCLSLVTEEEMDKDKIYDAFISFSYKDEEFIVTELVPKLEQRPNPLKICVNYHNWIGGEWVPQQISESINVSQRTIIVLSPNYLDSVWGIIEFSAAHNQALNEDRARVIIILYGDIQPSDITDPELKKFLKMNTCIKWGDPSFWEKLDYALLRFKRIKRKRKNRRRIYRPVLPTISEEKISIGNSSSESIEKSITESYTYYI
;
A
#
# COMPACT_ATOMS: atom_id res chain seq x y z
N MET A 1 -42.51 17.88 40.86
CA MET A 1 -43.43 18.92 41.36
C MET A 1 -42.70 19.70 42.43
N LYS A 2 -42.28 20.93 42.13
CA LYS A 2 -41.68 21.82 43.14
C LYS A 2 -42.83 22.40 43.95
N ALA A 3 -43.15 21.80 45.09
CA ALA A 3 -43.97 22.48 46.10
C ALA A 3 -43.19 23.74 46.49
N SER A 4 -43.76 24.91 46.21
CA SER A 4 -43.17 26.15 46.67
C SER A 4 -43.38 26.19 48.16
N TRP A 5 -42.27 26.22 48.90
CA TRP A 5 -42.33 26.30 50.34
C TRP A 5 -42.40 27.78 50.77
N LEU A 6 -43.36 28.12 51.63
CA LEU A 6 -43.50 29.45 52.22
C LEU A 6 -42.62 29.54 53.47
N CYS A 7 -41.72 30.52 53.51
CA CYS A 7 -40.98 30.83 54.74
C CYS A 7 -41.92 31.61 55.68
N LEU A 8 -42.28 30.99 56.80
CA LEU A 8 -42.99 31.67 57.88
C LEU A 8 -42.00 31.95 59.03
N LEU A 9 -41.89 33.22 59.41
CA LEU A 9 -41.22 33.60 60.65
C LEU A 9 -42.10 33.14 61.80
N PHE A 10 -41.71 32.05 62.47
CA PHE A 10 -42.32 31.70 63.74
C PHE A 10 -41.61 32.47 64.84
N PHE A 11 -42.32 33.36 65.53
CA PHE A 11 -41.83 33.93 66.78
C PHE A 11 -41.86 32.84 67.86
N ILE A 12 -40.87 31.94 67.83
CA ILE A 12 -40.60 31.03 68.94
C ILE A 12 -39.77 31.80 69.96
N THR A 13 -40.38 32.77 70.64
CA THR A 13 -39.74 33.44 71.78
C THR A 13 -40.60 33.25 73.02
N SER A 14 -40.00 32.72 74.09
CA SER A 14 -40.64 32.51 75.39
C SER A 14 -40.78 33.79 76.22
N SER A 15 -40.63 34.99 75.66
CA SER A 15 -40.37 36.19 76.49
C SER A 15 -40.92 37.50 75.93
N TRP A 16 -42.09 37.51 75.31
CA TRP A 16 -42.78 38.76 74.92
C TRP A 16 -44.19 38.95 75.48
N ALA A 17 -44.63 38.08 76.40
CA ALA A 17 -45.95 38.20 77.04
C ALA A 17 -45.98 39.12 78.28
N ALA A 18 -44.85 39.72 78.69
CA ALA A 18 -44.81 40.53 79.91
C ALA A 18 -43.80 41.68 79.80
N GLN A 19 -44.18 42.77 79.13
CA GLN A 19 -43.81 44.16 79.44
C GLN A 19 -44.13 45.08 78.25
N CYS A 20 -45.36 45.59 78.21
CA CYS A 20 -45.64 46.91 77.67
C CYS A 20 -46.63 47.57 78.64
N PRO A 21 -46.16 48.23 79.71
CA PRO A 21 -47.04 49.09 80.48
C PRO A 21 -47.41 50.28 79.58
N GLY A 22 -48.71 50.51 79.46
CA GLY A 22 -49.30 51.38 78.45
C GLY A 22 -48.61 52.74 78.30
N SER A 23 -48.05 52.99 77.12
CA SER A 23 -47.97 54.34 76.56
C SER A 23 -47.91 54.25 75.04
N LEU A 24 -48.67 55.12 74.38
CA LEU A 24 -49.01 55.05 72.96
C LEU A 24 -47.89 55.50 72.01
N HIS A 25 -46.62 55.45 72.41
CA HIS A 25 -45.50 55.95 71.60
C HIS A 25 -44.22 55.13 71.77
N CYS A 26 -43.90 54.30 70.77
CA CYS A 26 -42.53 53.82 70.54
C CYS A 26 -41.82 54.82 69.64
N LEU A 27 -41.18 55.84 70.22
CA LEU A 27 -40.31 56.79 69.51
C LEU A 27 -38.84 56.38 69.72
N GLU A 28 -38.22 55.95 68.62
CA GLU A 28 -36.79 55.91 68.21
C GLU A 28 -35.61 55.80 69.18
N HIS A 29 -35.75 55.66 70.50
CA HIS A 29 -34.60 55.50 71.39
C HIS A 29 -34.78 54.37 72.41
N GLU A 30 -33.77 53.49 72.43
CA GLU A 30 -33.48 52.41 73.39
C GLU A 30 -34.36 51.14 73.33
N VAL A 31 -34.14 50.34 72.28
CA VAL A 31 -34.25 48.86 72.39
C VAL A 31 -32.87 48.31 72.80
N SER A 32 -32.39 48.71 73.98
CA SER A 32 -31.11 48.24 74.54
C SER A 32 -31.27 47.13 75.58
N SER A 33 -32.50 46.67 75.86
CA SER A 33 -32.79 45.66 76.88
C SER A 33 -33.23 44.28 76.37
N ALA A 34 -33.41 44.09 75.05
CA ALA A 34 -33.73 42.77 74.48
C ALA A 34 -32.44 41.97 74.19
N LYS A 35 -31.79 41.46 75.26
CA LYS A 35 -30.46 40.80 75.20
C LYS A 35 -30.41 39.40 74.53
N SER A 36 -31.47 38.92 73.89
CA SER A 36 -31.40 37.68 73.09
C SER A 36 -32.61 37.55 72.15
N LEU A 37 -32.46 37.92 70.89
CA LEU A 37 -33.44 37.59 69.84
C LEU A 37 -32.91 36.42 69.02
N HIS A 38 -33.37 35.21 69.34
CA HIS A 38 -33.27 34.06 68.46
C HIS A 38 -34.51 34.05 67.56
N VAL A 39 -34.29 34.18 66.25
CA VAL A 39 -35.37 34.16 65.25
C VAL A 39 -35.28 32.82 64.53
N TYR A 40 -36.18 31.91 64.86
CA TYR A 40 -36.36 30.66 64.12
C TYR A 40 -37.37 30.90 63.00
N TYR A 41 -37.08 30.44 61.79
CA TYR A 41 -38.08 30.43 60.70
C TYR A 41 -38.50 28.99 60.44
N GLY A 42 -39.81 28.79 60.36
CA GLY A 42 -40.44 27.53 59.99
C GLY A 42 -40.86 27.60 58.53
N ILE A 43 -40.45 26.63 57.73
CA ILE A 43 -40.88 26.55 56.34
C ILE A 43 -42.09 25.60 56.25
N ILE A 44 -43.23 26.11 55.78
CA ILE A 44 -44.50 25.35 55.63
C ILE A 44 -44.87 25.24 54.14
N ASP A 45 -45.63 24.20 53.80
CA ASP A 45 -46.27 24.02 52.50
C ASP A 45 -47.25 25.18 52.17
N GLU A 46 -46.96 25.92 51.10
CA GLU A 46 -47.68 27.13 50.66
C GLU A 46 -49.14 26.87 50.30
N ASP A 47 -49.41 25.74 49.62
CA ASP A 47 -50.74 25.45 49.06
C ASP A 47 -51.77 25.09 50.16
N ASN A 48 -51.33 24.41 51.22
CA ASN A 48 -52.16 24.10 52.38
C ASN A 48 -52.34 25.32 53.31
N PHE A 49 -51.30 26.13 53.46
CA PHE A 49 -51.34 27.31 54.32
C PHE A 49 -52.38 28.32 53.83
N TYR A 50 -52.37 28.70 52.55
CA TYR A 50 -53.34 29.66 52.02
C TYR A 50 -54.77 29.12 52.02
N LYS A 51 -54.96 27.83 51.74
CA LYS A 51 -56.29 27.20 51.73
C LYS A 51 -56.93 27.22 53.12
N SER A 52 -56.18 26.84 54.15
CA SER A 52 -56.63 26.90 55.54
C SER A 52 -56.80 28.33 56.07
N LEU A 53 -55.98 29.30 55.62
CA LEU A 53 -56.16 30.72 55.96
C LEU A 53 -57.45 31.33 55.36
N ILE A 54 -57.82 30.93 54.14
CA ILE A 54 -59.01 31.44 53.45
C ILE A 54 -60.31 30.89 54.06
N ASP A 55 -60.25 29.69 54.64
CA ASP A 55 -61.40 29.03 55.26
C ASP A 55 -61.67 29.50 56.71
N ASP A 56 -60.72 30.19 57.35
CA ASP A 56 -60.86 30.75 58.70
C ASP A 56 -61.58 32.11 58.66
N LYS A 57 -62.86 32.12 59.08
CA LYS A 57 -63.71 33.31 59.09
C LYS A 57 -63.56 34.17 60.34
N ASP A 58 -63.00 33.62 61.42
CA ASP A 58 -63.00 34.27 62.73
C ASP A 58 -61.84 35.29 62.85
N ASP A 59 -60.73 35.08 62.14
CA ASP A 59 -59.54 35.94 62.16
C ASP A 59 -59.26 36.65 60.81
N ALA A 60 -60.25 36.73 59.91
CA ALA A 60 -60.11 37.22 58.52
C ALA A 60 -59.49 38.63 58.37
N GLU A 61 -59.75 39.55 59.32
CA GLU A 61 -59.17 40.90 59.31
C GLU A 61 -57.66 40.88 59.64
N ILE A 62 -57.26 40.03 60.59
CA ILE A 62 -55.86 39.83 60.99
C ILE A 62 -55.10 39.14 59.86
N ILE A 63 -55.71 38.13 59.24
CA ILE A 63 -55.18 37.42 58.08
C ILE A 63 -54.94 38.37 56.91
N THR A 64 -55.91 39.23 56.59
CA THR A 64 -55.78 40.22 55.50
C THR A 64 -54.65 41.22 55.77
N LYS A 65 -54.50 41.68 57.02
CA LYS A 65 -53.39 42.55 57.45
C LYS A 65 -52.05 41.81 57.42
N MET A 66 -51.99 40.55 57.88
CA MET A 66 -50.79 39.70 57.78
C MET A 66 -50.36 39.56 56.32
N ILE A 67 -51.25 39.12 55.41
CA ILE A 67 -50.95 38.97 53.98
C ILE A 67 -50.46 40.29 53.36
N LYS A 68 -51.07 41.42 53.75
CA LYS A 68 -50.72 42.75 53.22
C LYS A 68 -49.34 43.23 53.68
N TYR A 69 -48.93 42.93 54.91
CA TYR A 69 -47.67 43.38 55.51
C TYR A 69 -46.59 42.29 55.57
N TRP A 70 -46.89 41.08 55.10
CA TRP A 70 -45.94 39.97 55.07
C TRP A 70 -44.82 40.26 54.07
N PRO A 71 -43.53 40.18 54.48
CA PRO A 71 -42.42 40.43 53.57
C PRO A 71 -42.44 39.40 52.42
N LYS A 72 -42.23 39.85 51.18
CA LYS A 72 -42.10 38.91 50.06
C LYS A 72 -40.79 38.12 50.22
N LYS A 73 -40.79 36.84 49.83
CA LYS A 73 -39.59 35.96 49.85
C LYS A 73 -38.34 36.61 49.23
N SER A 74 -38.53 37.44 48.20
CA SER A 74 -37.48 38.20 47.51
C SER A 74 -36.91 39.38 48.31
N GLU A 75 -37.63 39.94 49.27
CA GLU A 75 -37.19 41.03 50.16
C GLU A 75 -36.38 40.49 51.33
N PHE A 76 -36.78 39.32 51.86
CA PHE A 76 -36.07 38.63 52.95
C PHE A 76 -34.65 38.18 52.55
N LEU A 77 -34.47 37.78 51.30
CA LEU A 77 -33.17 37.39 50.74
C LEU A 77 -32.27 38.59 50.39
N LYS A 78 -32.82 39.80 50.26
CA LYS A 78 -32.09 41.00 49.82
C LYS A 78 -31.55 41.85 50.97
N ASN A 79 -32.26 41.95 52.10
CA ASN A 79 -31.83 42.75 53.25
C ASN A 79 -31.40 41.85 54.42
N LYS A 80 -30.10 41.54 54.48
CA LYS A 80 -29.45 40.78 55.57
C LYS A 80 -29.38 41.55 56.91
N THR A 81 -29.87 42.79 56.97
CA THR A 81 -29.86 43.64 58.17
C THR A 81 -31.24 43.71 58.81
N ILE A 82 -31.37 43.03 59.96
CA ILE A 82 -32.29 43.28 61.09
C ILE A 82 -33.29 44.43 60.84
N LEU A 83 -34.45 44.18 60.21
CA LEU A 83 -35.54 45.18 60.17
C LEU A 83 -36.93 44.66 59.76
N GLY A 84 -37.14 43.35 59.63
CA GLY A 84 -38.45 42.80 59.21
C GLY A 84 -39.42 42.51 60.38
N ALA A 85 -38.91 42.02 61.50
CA ALA A 85 -39.73 41.47 62.60
C ALA A 85 -40.39 42.56 63.47
N THR A 86 -39.63 43.62 63.79
CA THR A 86 -40.14 44.80 64.52
C THR A 86 -41.16 45.60 63.71
N PHE A 87 -41.09 45.56 62.39
CA PHE A 87 -41.95 46.35 61.50
C PHE A 87 -43.41 45.86 61.49
N ILE A 88 -43.63 44.55 61.49
CA ILE A 88 -45.00 43.97 61.49
C ILE A 88 -45.65 44.20 62.86
N GLN A 89 -44.93 43.96 63.96
CA GLN A 89 -45.47 44.10 65.32
C GLN A 89 -45.86 45.55 65.67
N CYS A 90 -45.17 46.55 65.10
CA CYS A 90 -45.51 47.97 65.28
C CYS A 90 -46.72 48.42 64.43
N GLN A 91 -47.18 47.61 63.46
CA GLN A 91 -48.33 47.92 62.60
C GLN A 91 -49.67 47.40 63.16
N PHE A 92 -49.64 46.60 64.23
CA PHE A 92 -50.83 46.12 64.92
C PHE A 92 -50.98 46.82 66.28
N THR A 93 -52.20 47.25 66.60
CA THR A 93 -52.51 48.04 67.80
C THR A 93 -52.41 47.23 69.10
N GLU A 94 -52.38 45.90 69.05
CA GLU A 94 -52.24 44.99 70.21
C GLU A 94 -51.29 43.81 69.91
N PRO A 95 -50.07 43.77 70.48
CA PRO A 95 -49.09 42.71 70.21
C PRO A 95 -49.52 41.31 70.68
N THR A 96 -50.32 41.23 71.75
CA THR A 96 -50.85 39.97 72.30
C THR A 96 -51.90 39.35 71.37
N ALA A 97 -52.75 40.17 70.75
CA ALA A 97 -53.77 39.71 69.82
C ALA A 97 -53.19 39.04 68.56
N VAL A 98 -52.04 39.52 68.06
CA VAL A 98 -51.35 38.90 66.91
C VAL A 98 -50.74 37.56 67.29
N SER A 99 -50.10 37.45 68.45
CA SER A 99 -49.54 36.17 68.92
C SER A 99 -50.64 35.13 69.17
N ASP A 100 -51.78 35.54 69.72
CA ASP A 100 -52.91 34.65 69.98
C ASP A 100 -53.68 34.30 68.69
N ALA A 101 -53.82 35.23 67.74
CA ALA A 101 -54.38 34.95 66.42
C ALA A 101 -53.48 34.00 65.61
N ILE A 102 -52.16 34.21 65.65
CA ILE A 102 -51.20 33.29 65.02
C ILE A 102 -51.32 31.88 65.64
N ARG A 103 -51.47 31.77 66.97
CA ARG A 103 -51.74 30.48 67.63
C ARG A 103 -53.06 29.85 67.17
N ARG A 104 -54.17 30.62 67.12
CA ARG A 104 -55.47 30.12 66.62
C ARG A 104 -55.40 29.67 65.16
N ILE A 105 -54.74 30.45 64.30
CA ILE A 105 -54.49 30.10 62.90
C ILE A 105 -53.67 28.80 62.82
N PHE A 106 -52.65 28.63 63.66
CA PHE A 106 -51.87 27.39 63.70
C PHE A 106 -52.65 26.19 64.27
N ASP A 107 -53.57 26.40 65.21
CA ASP A 107 -54.47 25.35 65.71
C ASP A 107 -55.46 24.87 64.62
N HIS A 108 -55.84 25.75 63.69
CA HIS A 108 -56.68 25.41 62.53
C HIS A 108 -55.87 24.83 61.34
N LEU A 109 -54.56 25.05 61.31
CA LEU A 109 -53.68 24.51 60.28
C LEU A 109 -53.24 23.09 60.62
N ASN A 110 -53.65 22.11 59.81
CA ASN A 110 -53.18 20.73 59.92
C ASN A 110 -51.73 20.60 59.39
N ILE A 111 -50.75 21.12 60.14
CA ILE A 111 -49.34 21.10 59.75
C ILE A 111 -48.79 19.69 59.94
N THR A 112 -48.48 19.05 58.83
CA THR A 112 -47.91 17.70 58.78
C THR A 112 -46.40 17.71 58.57
N LYS A 113 -45.81 18.83 58.13
CA LYS A 113 -44.38 18.97 57.85
C LYS A 113 -43.84 20.28 58.41
N LEU A 114 -42.74 20.20 59.15
CA LEU A 114 -42.11 21.36 59.75
C LEU A 114 -40.60 21.29 59.61
N LYS A 115 -40.00 22.32 59.02
CA LYS A 115 -38.55 22.48 58.98
C LYS A 115 -38.16 23.75 59.72
N ILE A 116 -37.31 23.60 60.73
CA ILE A 116 -36.74 24.67 61.54
C ILE A 116 -35.24 24.68 61.27
N GLU A 117 -34.76 25.80 60.72
CA GLU A 117 -33.33 26.05 60.53
C GLU A 117 -32.92 27.22 61.40
N SER A 118 -31.76 27.14 62.05
CA SER A 118 -31.16 28.34 62.65
C SER A 118 -30.55 29.18 61.53
N SER A 119 -30.86 30.48 61.49
CA SER A 119 -30.24 31.37 60.51
C SER A 119 -28.72 31.41 60.72
N SER A 120 -27.95 31.33 59.64
CA SER A 120 -26.48 31.46 59.62
C SER A 120 -25.94 32.68 60.38
N PHE A 121 -26.79 33.70 60.62
CA PHE A 121 -26.50 34.88 61.43
C PHE A 121 -26.15 34.56 62.89
N GLY A 122 -26.71 33.49 63.48
CA GLY A 122 -26.42 33.09 64.87
C GLY A 122 -25.02 32.52 65.08
N LYS A 123 -24.43 31.89 64.05
CA LYS A 123 -23.07 31.34 64.08
C LYS A 123 -21.98 32.42 63.90
N GLU A 124 -22.26 33.51 63.17
CA GLU A 124 -21.32 34.64 63.04
C GLU A 124 -21.30 35.53 64.28
N LEU A 125 -22.46 35.79 64.91
CA LEU A 125 -22.55 36.61 66.13
C LEU A 125 -21.98 35.91 67.38
N SER A 126 -22.05 34.57 67.49
CA SER A 126 -21.44 33.84 68.61
C SER A 126 -19.92 33.96 68.64
N SER A 127 -19.28 34.10 67.46
CA SER A 127 -17.84 34.35 67.35
C SER A 127 -17.41 35.77 67.74
N VAL A 128 -18.33 36.73 67.67
CA VAL A 128 -18.06 38.16 67.94
C VAL A 128 -18.35 38.52 69.41
N PHE A 129 -19.32 37.89 70.06
CA PHE A 129 -19.77 38.28 71.41
C PHE A 129 -19.32 37.37 72.54
N ASN A 130 -18.57 36.28 72.30
CA ASN A 130 -17.93 35.44 73.30
C ASN A 130 -18.82 34.99 74.49
N ASP A 131 -20.14 35.03 74.29
CA ASP A 131 -21.15 34.63 75.26
C ASP A 131 -21.92 33.45 74.65
N GLY A 132 -22.00 32.34 75.39
CA GLY A 132 -22.61 31.08 74.97
C GLY A 132 -24.13 31.14 74.75
N TYR A 133 -24.56 31.74 73.64
CA TYR A 133 -25.96 31.97 73.28
C TYR A 133 -26.44 31.05 72.16
N ASN A 134 -26.49 29.75 72.41
CA ASN A 134 -27.41 28.84 71.72
C ASN A 134 -28.33 28.22 72.78
N SER A 135 -29.52 28.77 72.98
CA SER A 135 -30.55 28.06 73.75
C SER A 135 -31.07 26.91 72.90
N PRO A 136 -31.13 25.67 73.43
CA PRO A 136 -31.71 24.56 72.69
C PRO A 136 -33.19 24.78 72.41
N ILE A 137 -33.67 24.26 71.27
CA ILE A 137 -35.10 24.27 70.94
C ILE A 137 -35.82 23.42 72.00
N LYS A 138 -36.80 24.03 72.67
CA LYS A 138 -37.61 23.33 73.66
C LYS A 138 -38.90 22.78 73.06
N LYS A 139 -39.33 21.63 73.57
CA LYS A 139 -40.58 20.97 73.19
C LYS A 139 -41.81 21.87 73.38
N GLU A 140 -41.84 22.73 74.40
CA GLU A 140 -43.02 23.57 74.68
C GLU A 140 -43.38 24.50 73.52
N TYR A 141 -42.42 24.79 72.64
CA TYR A 141 -42.62 25.59 71.44
C TYR A 141 -43.37 24.86 70.32
N LEU A 142 -43.34 23.54 70.34
CA LEU A 142 -43.89 22.70 69.27
C LEU A 142 -45.06 21.84 69.73
N LYS A 143 -45.41 21.90 71.02
CA LYS A 143 -46.40 21.02 71.66
C LYS A 143 -47.78 21.02 70.98
N ASP A 144 -48.15 22.11 70.32
CA ASP A 144 -49.46 22.28 69.69
C ASP A 144 -49.51 21.61 68.29
N PHE A 145 -48.36 21.32 67.66
CA PHE A 145 -48.27 20.64 66.36
C PHE A 145 -48.37 19.11 66.47
N THR A 146 -49.48 18.63 67.04
CA THR A 146 -49.70 17.20 67.33
C THR A 146 -49.88 16.31 66.09
N ASN A 147 -50.18 16.90 64.93
CA ASN A 147 -50.35 16.19 63.65
C ASN A 147 -49.07 16.08 62.79
N LEU A 148 -47.92 16.48 63.32
CA LEU A 148 -46.65 16.42 62.57
C LEU A 148 -46.31 15.00 62.15
N GLN A 149 -45.95 14.87 60.87
CA GLN A 149 -45.45 13.67 60.24
C GLN A 149 -43.97 13.80 59.84
N GLU A 150 -43.50 14.99 59.48
CA GLU A 150 -42.10 15.24 59.14
C GLU A 150 -41.59 16.44 59.94
N ILE A 151 -40.46 16.27 60.61
CA ILE A 151 -39.77 17.35 61.32
C ILE A 151 -38.28 17.37 60.96
N SER A 152 -37.76 18.55 60.68
CA SER A 152 -36.33 18.80 60.47
C SER A 152 -35.91 19.94 61.39
N LEU A 153 -34.95 19.68 62.27
CA LEU A 153 -34.41 20.63 63.24
C LEU A 153 -32.94 20.92 62.94
N ASN A 154 -32.61 21.04 61.66
CA ASN A 154 -31.25 21.14 61.19
C ASN A 154 -30.61 22.45 61.65
N ASP A 155 -29.30 22.44 61.90
CA ASP A 155 -28.54 23.62 62.34
C ASP A 155 -28.96 24.19 63.70
N ASN A 156 -29.75 23.46 64.49
CA ASN A 156 -30.15 23.88 65.83
C ASN A 156 -29.34 23.15 66.89
N ASP A 157 -28.87 23.89 67.89
CA ASP A 157 -28.23 23.29 69.05
C ASP A 157 -29.25 22.46 69.82
N MET A 158 -29.10 21.14 69.82
CA MET A 158 -30.01 20.21 70.52
C MET A 158 -29.34 19.62 71.77
N LEU A 159 -28.40 20.33 72.39
CA LEU A 159 -27.71 19.88 73.60
C LEU A 159 -28.72 19.48 74.70
N TYR A 160 -28.78 18.17 74.98
CA TYR A 160 -29.52 17.56 76.09
C TYR A 160 -31.00 17.94 76.17
N VAL A 161 -31.82 17.26 75.35
CA VAL A 161 -33.28 17.29 75.53
C VAL A 161 -33.79 15.87 75.78
N ASP A 162 -33.96 15.54 77.05
CA ASP A 162 -34.75 14.36 77.42
C ASP A 162 -36.22 14.65 77.07
N ASP A 163 -36.92 13.66 76.49
CA ASP A 163 -38.36 13.67 76.21
C ASP A 163 -38.88 14.66 75.14
N PHE A 164 -38.02 15.25 74.30
CA PHE A 164 -38.43 16.21 73.27
C PHE A 164 -39.56 15.69 72.34
N PHE A 165 -39.48 14.44 71.92
CA PHE A 165 -40.42 13.83 70.97
C PHE A 165 -41.66 13.20 71.61
N GLU A 166 -41.80 13.24 72.94
CA GLU A 166 -42.97 12.70 73.60
C GLU A 166 -44.24 13.50 73.20
N GLY A 167 -45.30 12.81 72.77
CA GLY A 167 -46.53 13.42 72.26
C GLY A 167 -46.60 13.57 70.73
N PHE A 168 -45.47 13.49 70.03
CA PHE A 168 -45.41 13.55 68.56
C PHE A 168 -45.57 12.17 67.89
N VAL A 169 -46.62 11.44 68.25
CA VAL A 169 -46.83 10.02 67.87
C VAL A 169 -47.04 9.79 66.36
N ASN A 170 -47.35 10.84 65.61
CA ASN A 170 -47.59 10.79 64.16
C ASN A 170 -46.32 10.98 63.32
N LEU A 171 -45.17 11.30 63.94
CA LEU A 171 -43.92 11.53 63.22
C LEU A 171 -43.44 10.27 62.51
N LYS A 172 -43.16 10.46 61.22
CA LYS A 172 -42.61 9.50 60.28
C LYS A 172 -41.18 9.85 59.87
N LYS A 173 -40.84 11.13 59.78
CA LYS A 173 -39.49 11.55 59.38
C LYS A 173 -38.92 12.56 60.36
N VAL A 174 -37.72 12.28 60.85
CA VAL A 174 -36.98 13.15 61.76
C VAL A 174 -35.60 13.40 61.18
N SER A 175 -35.22 14.66 61.06
CA SER A 175 -33.88 15.07 60.66
C SER A 175 -33.31 16.03 61.69
N LEU A 176 -32.11 15.71 62.20
CA LEU A 176 -31.38 16.43 63.23
C LEU A 176 -29.96 16.70 62.75
N THR A 177 -29.80 17.24 61.52
CA THR A 177 -28.47 17.42 60.94
C THR A 177 -27.79 18.69 61.43
N ASN A 178 -26.46 18.64 61.55
CA ASN A 178 -25.66 19.80 61.98
C ASN A 178 -26.14 20.44 63.29
N SER A 179 -26.62 19.61 64.22
CA SER A 179 -27.24 20.05 65.47
C SER A 179 -26.27 20.12 66.65
N GLY A 180 -24.96 20.02 66.38
CA GLY A 180 -23.91 20.05 67.40
C GLY A 180 -23.96 18.88 68.39
N MET A 181 -24.71 17.82 68.09
CA MET A 181 -24.96 16.75 69.06
C MET A 181 -23.72 15.86 69.23
N ALA A 182 -23.23 15.77 70.47
CA ALA A 182 -22.21 14.79 70.85
C ALA A 182 -22.81 13.52 71.48
N ASN A 183 -23.99 13.65 72.09
CA ASN A 183 -24.73 12.57 72.75
C ASN A 183 -26.22 12.69 72.41
N ILE A 184 -26.93 11.55 72.38
CA ILE A 184 -28.38 11.50 72.23
C ILE A 184 -28.97 10.57 73.30
N ALA A 185 -30.05 11.01 73.95
CA ALA A 185 -30.65 10.26 75.05
C ALA A 185 -31.19 8.89 74.55
N PRO A 186 -30.92 7.78 75.25
CA PRO A 186 -31.23 6.43 74.77
C PRO A 186 -32.71 6.12 74.46
N LYS A 187 -33.63 6.93 75.00
CA LYS A 187 -35.09 6.73 74.89
C LYS A 187 -35.81 7.83 74.13
N ILE A 188 -35.08 8.82 73.61
CA ILE A 188 -35.71 10.01 73.01
C ILE A 188 -36.62 9.68 71.82
N LEU A 189 -36.35 8.58 71.10
CA LEU A 189 -37.12 8.11 69.95
C LEU A 189 -38.16 7.04 70.29
N GLU A 190 -38.23 6.55 71.55
CA GLU A 190 -39.21 5.53 71.97
C GLU A 190 -40.68 5.91 71.66
N PRO A 191 -41.12 7.18 71.80
CA PRO A 191 -42.48 7.59 71.47
C PRO A 191 -42.83 7.51 69.97
N LEU A 192 -41.83 7.49 69.08
CA LEU A 192 -42.00 7.63 67.63
C LEU A 192 -42.24 6.28 66.94
N LEU A 193 -43.35 5.63 67.25
CA LEU A 193 -43.68 4.29 66.75
C LEU A 193 -43.93 4.23 65.22
N ASN A 194 -44.20 5.38 64.59
CA ASN A 194 -44.42 5.51 63.16
C ASN A 194 -43.19 6.00 62.37
N LEU A 195 -42.03 6.11 63.03
CA LEU A 195 -40.80 6.60 62.41
C LEU A 195 -40.36 5.69 61.24
N GLU A 196 -40.28 6.25 60.05
CA GLU A 196 -39.87 5.65 58.78
C GLU A 196 -38.47 6.16 58.33
N TYR A 197 -38.08 7.38 58.70
CA TYR A 197 -36.82 8.00 58.30
C TYR A 197 -36.17 8.75 59.47
N LEU A 198 -34.88 8.51 59.70
CA LEU A 198 -34.08 9.22 60.69
C LEU A 198 -32.73 9.67 60.11
N ASP A 199 -32.44 10.96 60.25
CA ASP A 199 -31.16 11.54 59.83
C ASP A 199 -30.46 12.24 60.99
N LEU A 200 -29.26 11.75 61.31
CA LEU A 200 -28.36 12.20 62.38
C LEU A 200 -27.02 12.71 61.80
N SER A 201 -26.99 13.07 60.52
CA SER A 201 -25.77 13.49 59.81
C SER A 201 -25.18 14.81 60.32
N ASP A 202 -23.89 15.02 60.03
CA ASP A 202 -23.14 16.24 60.35
C ASP A 202 -23.13 16.60 61.85
N ASN A 203 -23.14 15.59 62.72
CA ASN A 203 -23.03 15.77 64.18
C ASN A 203 -21.64 15.32 64.69
N TYR A 204 -21.49 15.22 66.01
CA TYR A 204 -20.23 14.90 66.68
C TYR A 204 -20.35 13.66 67.58
N PHE A 205 -21.14 12.65 67.19
CA PHE A 205 -21.32 11.46 68.00
C PHE A 205 -20.03 10.65 68.14
N SER A 206 -19.61 10.38 69.39
CA SER A 206 -18.53 9.43 69.69
C SER A 206 -19.06 8.01 69.94
N THR A 207 -20.35 7.86 70.26
CA THR A 207 -21.08 6.59 70.37
C THR A 207 -22.58 6.86 70.33
N LEU A 208 -23.38 5.83 70.05
CA LEU A 208 -24.84 5.84 70.24
C LEU A 208 -25.22 4.78 71.29
N SER A 209 -26.43 4.87 71.85
CA SER A 209 -26.96 3.81 72.71
C SER A 209 -27.53 2.67 71.87
N SER A 210 -27.27 1.41 72.22
CA SER A 210 -27.85 0.23 71.56
C SER A 210 -29.38 0.16 71.68
N THR A 211 -29.99 0.90 72.60
CA THR A 211 -31.46 0.91 72.78
C THR A 211 -32.17 1.99 71.97
N LEU A 212 -31.44 2.90 71.31
CA LEU A 212 -32.00 4.11 70.69
C LEU A 212 -33.14 3.83 69.69
N LEU A 213 -33.01 2.78 68.87
CA LEU A 213 -33.97 2.42 67.82
C LEU A 213 -34.88 1.23 68.17
N ARG A 214 -34.82 0.73 69.42
CA ARG A 214 -35.43 -0.56 69.79
C ARG A 214 -36.94 -0.64 69.57
N LYS A 215 -37.64 0.51 69.57
CA LYS A 215 -39.10 0.61 69.41
C LYS A 215 -39.54 1.04 68.01
N ASN A 216 -38.63 1.49 67.16
CA ASN A 216 -38.93 2.10 65.86
C ASN A 216 -38.95 1.05 64.74
N SER A 217 -39.79 0.01 64.87
CA SER A 217 -39.80 -1.14 63.95
C SER A 217 -40.29 -0.84 62.52
N ARG A 218 -40.85 0.35 62.29
CA ARG A 218 -41.26 0.86 60.97
C ARG A 218 -40.16 1.63 60.23
N LEU A 219 -38.99 1.79 60.84
CA LEU A 219 -37.89 2.55 60.25
C LEU A 219 -37.46 1.90 58.93
N GLU A 220 -37.44 2.70 57.86
CA GLU A 220 -37.05 2.28 56.52
C GLU A 220 -35.68 2.83 56.12
N SER A 221 -35.27 3.98 56.65
CA SER A 221 -34.00 4.63 56.31
C SER A 221 -33.33 5.29 57.52
N PHE A 222 -32.03 5.04 57.67
CA PHE A 222 -31.19 5.62 58.71
C PHE A 222 -29.94 6.27 58.11
N LEU A 223 -29.71 7.55 58.40
CA LEU A 223 -28.55 8.30 57.97
C LEU A 223 -27.76 8.81 59.18
N MET A 224 -26.45 8.59 59.15
CA MET A 224 -25.48 9.18 60.08
C MET A 224 -24.18 9.39 59.32
N THR A 225 -24.19 10.42 58.47
CA THR A 225 -23.04 10.77 57.61
C THR A 225 -22.21 11.89 58.23
N ASN A 226 -20.93 11.99 57.88
CA ASN A 226 -20.02 13.07 58.31
C ASN A 226 -19.96 13.31 59.83
N ASN A 227 -20.01 12.26 60.65
CA ASN A 227 -19.89 12.43 62.08
C ASN A 227 -18.42 12.51 62.49
N GLY A 228 -17.99 13.67 62.98
CA GLY A 228 -16.57 14.04 63.03
C GLY A 228 -15.73 13.38 64.13
N GLN A 229 -16.35 12.71 65.10
CA GLN A 229 -15.67 12.06 66.23
C GLN A 229 -15.31 10.61 65.92
N PHE A 230 -14.24 10.11 66.55
CA PHE A 230 -13.81 8.72 66.38
C PHE A 230 -14.76 7.77 67.13
N ILE A 231 -15.25 6.74 66.43
CA ILE A 231 -16.12 5.70 67.00
C ILE A 231 -15.35 4.38 67.04
N PRO A 232 -14.80 3.96 68.21
CA PRO A 232 -13.98 2.76 68.30
C PRO A 232 -14.74 1.48 67.91
N SER A 233 -16.02 1.39 68.27
CA SER A 233 -16.90 0.28 67.90
C SER A 233 -18.34 0.78 67.86
N PHE A 234 -19.06 0.43 66.80
CA PHE A 234 -20.48 0.76 66.68
C PHE A 234 -21.31 -0.10 67.66
N PRO A 235 -22.41 0.42 68.24
CA PRO A 235 -23.13 -0.30 69.31
C PRO A 235 -23.68 -1.66 68.88
N SER A 236 -23.54 -2.65 69.77
CA SER A 236 -24.03 -4.03 69.55
C SER A 236 -25.52 -4.06 69.26
N GLY A 237 -25.92 -4.77 68.20
CA GLY A 237 -27.33 -4.99 67.85
C GLY A 237 -28.14 -3.70 67.60
N PHE A 238 -27.50 -2.60 67.19
CA PHE A 238 -28.18 -1.30 67.04
C PHE A 238 -29.36 -1.33 66.05
N PHE A 239 -29.28 -2.12 64.97
CA PHE A 239 -30.35 -2.27 63.97
C PHE A 239 -31.15 -3.57 64.12
N LYS A 240 -30.94 -4.31 65.22
CA LYS A 240 -31.50 -5.64 65.43
C LYS A 240 -33.03 -5.64 65.40
N ASN A 241 -33.62 -6.59 64.66
CA ASN A 241 -35.07 -6.76 64.42
C ASN A 241 -35.76 -5.62 63.64
N LEU A 242 -35.04 -4.69 63.00
CA LEU A 242 -35.65 -3.65 62.16
C LEU A 242 -35.97 -4.19 60.76
N ILE A 243 -36.97 -5.07 60.68
CA ILE A 243 -37.31 -5.82 59.46
C ILE A 243 -37.72 -4.95 58.26
N ASN A 244 -38.14 -3.70 58.49
CA ASN A 244 -38.54 -2.77 57.44
C ASN A 244 -37.40 -1.84 56.98
N LEU A 245 -36.24 -1.92 57.63
CA LEU A 245 -35.09 -1.06 57.34
C LEU A 245 -34.50 -1.46 55.98
N LYS A 246 -34.57 -0.55 55.01
CA LYS A 246 -34.14 -0.76 53.62
C LYS A 246 -32.80 -0.10 53.34
N GLU A 247 -32.52 1.05 53.93
CA GLU A 247 -31.35 1.85 53.61
C GLU A 247 -30.61 2.34 54.87
N ILE A 248 -29.30 2.15 54.88
CA ILE A 248 -28.42 2.63 55.95
C ILE A 248 -27.23 3.35 55.33
N TYR A 249 -26.99 4.59 55.75
CA TYR A 249 -25.84 5.38 55.34
C TYR A 249 -25.06 5.81 56.59
N LEU A 250 -23.90 5.21 56.80
CA LEU A 250 -22.98 5.51 57.90
C LEU A 250 -21.66 6.03 57.34
N THR A 251 -21.68 7.01 56.43
CA THR A 251 -20.47 7.40 55.67
C THR A 251 -19.65 8.47 56.38
N ASN A 252 -18.33 8.43 56.25
CA ASN A 252 -17.44 9.47 56.81
C ASN A 252 -17.67 9.74 58.31
N SER A 253 -17.87 8.67 59.09
CA SER A 253 -18.19 8.74 60.53
C SER A 253 -17.09 8.14 61.41
N LYS A 254 -15.89 7.93 60.85
CA LYS A 254 -14.67 7.43 61.51
C LYS A 254 -14.91 6.18 62.38
N ILE A 255 -15.81 5.30 61.92
CA ILE A 255 -16.12 4.05 62.60
C ILE A 255 -14.96 3.07 62.39
N MET A 256 -14.43 2.51 63.48
CA MET A 256 -13.29 1.59 63.41
C MET A 256 -13.72 0.11 63.37
N GLN A 257 -14.79 -0.26 64.09
CA GLN A 257 -15.26 -1.65 64.18
C GLN A 257 -16.80 -1.72 64.18
N LEU A 258 -17.32 -2.82 63.64
CA LEU A 258 -18.73 -3.22 63.70
C LEU A 258 -18.85 -4.53 64.50
N THR A 259 -19.99 -4.75 65.16
CA THR A 259 -20.28 -6.01 65.85
C THR A 259 -21.00 -7.00 64.93
N GLY A 260 -20.81 -8.31 65.15
CA GLY A 260 -21.41 -9.33 64.29
C GLY A 260 -22.93 -9.48 64.40
N ASP A 261 -23.55 -8.90 65.43
CA ASP A 261 -25.00 -8.90 65.68
C ASP A 261 -25.70 -7.60 65.21
N LEU A 262 -24.96 -6.69 64.56
CA LEU A 262 -25.45 -5.34 64.22
C LEU A 262 -26.76 -5.37 63.40
N PHE A 263 -26.86 -6.29 62.44
CA PHE A 263 -28.00 -6.47 61.53
C PHE A 263 -28.79 -7.76 61.80
N GLU A 264 -28.70 -8.33 63.00
CA GLU A 264 -29.42 -9.57 63.34
C GLU A 264 -30.94 -9.37 63.12
N LYS A 265 -31.54 -10.23 62.29
CA LYS A 265 -32.96 -10.16 61.86
C LYS A 265 -33.35 -8.87 61.13
N THR A 266 -32.41 -8.16 60.52
CA THR A 266 -32.67 -6.97 59.68
C THR A 266 -32.82 -7.40 58.21
N THR A 267 -33.80 -8.26 57.93
CA THR A 267 -33.95 -8.96 56.63
C THR A 267 -34.40 -8.07 55.47
N GLY A 268 -34.88 -6.85 55.75
CA GLY A 268 -35.36 -5.92 54.73
C GLY A 268 -34.27 -5.04 54.08
N LEU A 269 -33.02 -5.14 54.53
CA LEU A 269 -31.95 -4.23 54.15
C LEU A 269 -31.56 -4.44 52.68
N ARG A 270 -31.61 -3.36 51.87
CA ARG A 270 -31.29 -3.36 50.44
C ARG A 270 -30.02 -2.57 50.12
N LYS A 271 -29.76 -1.48 50.86
CA LYS A 271 -28.62 -0.60 50.62
C LYS A 271 -27.88 -0.29 51.91
N LEU A 272 -26.58 -0.56 51.91
CA LEU A 272 -25.68 -0.25 53.02
C LEU A 272 -24.46 0.50 52.51
N ASP A 273 -24.28 1.72 52.99
CA ASP A 273 -23.11 2.54 52.70
C ASP A 273 -22.30 2.77 53.99
N LEU A 274 -21.12 2.16 54.03
CA LEU A 274 -20.12 2.23 55.09
C LEU A 274 -18.83 2.90 54.59
N SER A 275 -18.88 3.62 53.47
CA SER A 275 -17.71 4.24 52.85
C SER A 275 -17.07 5.33 53.71
N LYS A 276 -15.78 5.57 53.49
CA LYS A 276 -15.01 6.64 54.14
C LYS A 276 -14.95 6.52 55.68
N ASN A 277 -15.02 5.29 56.20
CA ASN A 277 -14.82 5.03 57.63
C ASN A 277 -13.39 4.56 57.91
N HIS A 278 -13.13 4.16 59.14
CA HIS A 278 -11.85 3.60 59.55
C HIS A 278 -11.95 2.08 59.76
N LEU A 279 -12.86 1.41 59.04
CA LEU A 279 -13.07 -0.01 59.21
C LEU A 279 -11.82 -0.75 58.77
N PHE A 280 -11.22 -1.47 59.71
CA PHE A 280 -10.19 -2.44 59.41
C PHE A 280 -10.72 -3.87 59.57
N TYR A 281 -11.98 -4.03 60.04
CA TYR A 281 -12.65 -5.32 60.26
C TYR A 281 -14.18 -5.36 60.06
N ILE A 282 -14.66 -6.48 59.52
CA ILE A 282 -16.00 -6.96 59.10
C ILE A 282 -16.18 -8.36 59.72
N PRO A 283 -17.03 -8.48 60.74
CA PRO A 283 -17.30 -9.76 61.39
C PRO A 283 -17.92 -10.81 60.45
N PRO A 284 -17.62 -12.11 60.61
CA PRO A 284 -18.13 -13.18 59.74
C PRO A 284 -19.65 -13.32 59.76
N LYS A 285 -20.30 -12.89 60.85
CA LYS A 285 -21.77 -12.97 61.01
C LYS A 285 -22.49 -11.65 60.73
N LEU A 286 -21.76 -10.59 60.37
CA LEU A 286 -22.33 -9.26 60.21
C LEU A 286 -23.52 -9.27 59.24
N PHE A 287 -23.40 -10.01 58.13
CA PHE A 287 -24.37 -10.06 57.05
C PHE A 287 -25.24 -11.32 57.04
N GLN A 288 -25.26 -12.10 58.13
CA GLN A 288 -25.90 -13.42 58.16
C GLN A 288 -27.41 -13.39 57.78
N ASP A 289 -28.12 -12.32 58.14
CA ASP A 289 -29.56 -12.16 57.87
C ASP A 289 -29.86 -11.10 56.78
N CYS A 290 -28.85 -10.68 55.99
CA CYS A 290 -28.96 -9.60 55.00
C CYS A 290 -29.14 -10.13 53.56
N ASP A 291 -29.97 -11.16 53.37
CA ASP A 291 -30.19 -11.84 52.08
C ASP A 291 -30.74 -10.93 50.98
N SER A 292 -31.48 -9.89 51.35
CA SER A 292 -32.09 -8.90 50.45
C SER A 292 -31.17 -7.73 50.05
N LEU A 293 -29.91 -7.72 50.50
CA LEU A 293 -28.98 -6.63 50.24
C LEU A 293 -28.58 -6.59 48.76
N GLU A 294 -28.76 -5.45 48.10
CA GLU A 294 -28.49 -5.23 46.67
C GLU A 294 -27.26 -4.35 46.42
N PHE A 295 -26.95 -3.45 47.36
CA PHE A 295 -25.84 -2.50 47.27
C PHE A 295 -25.05 -2.45 48.59
N LEU A 296 -23.75 -2.70 48.51
CA LEU A 296 -22.81 -2.61 49.63
C LEU A 296 -21.60 -1.77 49.22
N ASN A 297 -21.43 -0.63 49.90
CA ASN A 297 -20.25 0.22 49.73
C ASN A 297 -19.37 0.20 50.98
N LEU A 298 -18.16 -0.31 50.82
CA LEU A 298 -17.10 -0.41 51.82
C LEU A 298 -15.84 0.37 51.39
N SER A 299 -15.95 1.23 50.38
CA SER A 299 -14.82 1.99 49.84
C SER A 299 -14.19 2.95 50.84
N SER A 300 -12.93 3.33 50.59
CA SER A 300 -12.22 4.32 51.41
C SER A 300 -12.17 3.95 52.89
N ASN A 301 -11.84 2.69 53.19
CA ASN A 301 -11.65 2.16 54.54
C ASN A 301 -10.19 1.66 54.69
N PHE A 302 -9.90 0.88 55.74
CA PHE A 302 -8.58 0.27 55.99
C PHE A 302 -8.65 -1.27 55.95
N LEU A 303 -9.53 -1.83 55.12
CA LEU A 303 -9.69 -3.28 54.99
C LEU A 303 -8.43 -3.90 54.35
N SER A 304 -7.90 -4.98 54.92
CA SER A 304 -6.65 -5.63 54.46
C SER A 304 -6.77 -7.15 54.48
N SER A 305 -6.35 -7.84 53.40
CA SER A 305 -6.47 -9.31 53.30
C SER A 305 -5.79 -10.06 54.45
N ASP A 306 -4.62 -9.61 54.94
CA ASP A 306 -3.85 -10.24 56.04
C ASP A 306 -4.58 -10.32 57.38
N ARG A 307 -5.50 -9.40 57.64
CA ARG A 307 -6.25 -9.33 58.90
C ARG A 307 -7.74 -9.60 58.71
N PHE A 308 -8.21 -9.60 57.45
CA PHE A 308 -9.50 -9.01 57.24
C PHE A 308 -10.45 -9.50 56.15
N LEU A 309 -10.45 -10.78 55.81
CA LEU A 309 -11.66 -11.35 55.24
C LEU A 309 -11.76 -12.77 55.76
N SER A 310 -12.70 -13.03 56.67
CA SER A 310 -13.14 -14.42 56.82
C SER A 310 -13.63 -14.84 55.44
N ASP A 311 -13.12 -15.96 54.93
CA ASP A 311 -13.43 -16.60 53.65
C ASP A 311 -14.93 -16.69 53.30
N LYS A 312 -15.85 -16.28 54.18
CA LYS A 312 -17.30 -16.39 54.04
C LYS A 312 -18.06 -15.14 54.50
N ALA A 313 -17.40 -13.99 54.61
CA ALA A 313 -18.04 -12.76 55.10
C ALA A 313 -19.28 -12.35 54.27
N PHE A 314 -19.29 -12.65 52.97
CA PHE A 314 -20.35 -12.28 52.04
C PHE A 314 -21.22 -13.47 51.57
N ILE A 315 -21.10 -14.64 52.20
CA ILE A 315 -21.67 -15.90 51.68
C ILE A 315 -23.21 -15.89 51.55
N GLU A 316 -23.89 -15.13 52.42
CA GLU A 316 -25.36 -15.06 52.45
C GLU A 316 -25.93 -13.94 51.55
N LEU A 317 -25.07 -13.09 50.95
CA LEU A 317 -25.47 -11.91 50.18
C LEU A 317 -25.88 -12.26 48.73
N ASN A 318 -26.82 -13.19 48.58
CA ASN A 318 -27.22 -13.78 47.30
C ASN A 318 -27.88 -12.79 46.32
N SER A 319 -28.49 -11.72 46.84
CA SER A 319 -29.12 -10.65 46.05
C SER A 319 -28.20 -9.46 45.75
N LEU A 320 -26.95 -9.48 46.22
CA LEU A 320 -26.04 -8.34 46.05
C LEU A 320 -25.71 -8.14 44.59
N GLU A 321 -25.97 -6.94 44.07
CA GLU A 321 -25.70 -6.57 42.68
C GLU A 321 -24.47 -5.67 42.55
N ASN A 322 -24.22 -4.83 43.56
CA ASN A 322 -23.13 -3.85 43.59
C ASN A 322 -22.28 -4.02 44.85
N LEU A 323 -20.98 -4.27 44.67
CA LEU A 323 -20.00 -4.31 45.74
C LEU A 323 -18.83 -3.36 45.43
N ASP A 324 -18.64 -2.38 46.29
CA ASP A 324 -17.52 -1.44 46.21
C ASP A 324 -16.57 -1.63 47.40
N LEU A 325 -15.35 -2.07 47.10
CA LEU A 325 -14.23 -2.29 48.01
C LEU A 325 -13.02 -1.42 47.62
N SER A 326 -13.23 -0.40 46.78
CA SER A 326 -12.16 0.49 46.30
C SER A 326 -11.50 1.30 47.42
N HIS A 327 -10.29 1.81 47.19
CA HIS A 327 -9.57 2.65 48.16
C HIS A 327 -9.40 1.98 49.55
N ASN A 328 -9.02 0.71 49.56
CA ASN A 328 -8.71 -0.05 50.77
C ASN A 328 -7.22 -0.48 50.78
N LYS A 329 -6.87 -1.50 51.57
CA LYS A 329 -5.51 -2.07 51.72
C LYS A 329 -5.49 -3.57 51.41
N ILE A 330 -6.34 -4.02 50.49
CA ILE A 330 -6.45 -5.42 50.10
C ILE A 330 -5.26 -5.78 49.22
N ARG A 331 -4.52 -6.83 49.56
CA ARG A 331 -3.34 -7.29 48.80
C ARG A 331 -3.59 -8.51 47.93
N SER A 332 -4.57 -9.32 48.29
CA SER A 332 -4.90 -10.54 47.56
C SER A 332 -6.38 -10.84 47.67
N LEU A 333 -6.93 -11.40 46.57
CA LEU A 333 -8.30 -11.89 46.51
C LEU A 333 -8.28 -13.42 46.52
N ASN A 334 -8.82 -14.05 47.57
CA ASN A 334 -8.86 -15.50 47.67
C ASN A 334 -10.09 -16.12 46.98
N SER A 335 -10.12 -17.45 46.84
CA SER A 335 -11.22 -18.16 46.15
C SER A 335 -12.58 -18.05 46.83
N ASN A 336 -12.61 -17.70 48.12
CA ASN A 336 -13.80 -17.88 48.96
C ASN A 336 -14.53 -16.56 49.24
N LEU A 337 -13.83 -15.42 49.23
CA LEU A 337 -14.38 -14.11 49.59
C LEU A 337 -15.72 -13.79 48.89
N LEU A 338 -15.72 -13.94 47.55
CA LEU A 338 -16.86 -13.59 46.71
C LEU A 338 -17.84 -14.76 46.51
N THR A 339 -17.62 -15.88 47.21
CA THR A 339 -18.53 -17.03 47.15
C THR A 339 -19.90 -16.63 47.69
N GLY A 340 -20.96 -17.02 46.97
CA GLY A 340 -22.35 -16.72 47.35
C GLY A 340 -22.93 -15.47 46.67
N LEU A 341 -22.10 -14.64 46.03
CA LEU A 341 -22.53 -13.42 45.36
C LEU A 341 -23.12 -13.69 43.96
N PHE A 342 -24.11 -14.58 43.86
CA PHE A 342 -24.67 -15.08 42.59
C PHE A 342 -25.38 -14.00 41.74
N SER A 343 -25.76 -12.88 42.35
CA SER A 343 -26.42 -11.77 41.66
C SER A 343 -25.50 -10.60 41.32
N LEU A 344 -24.20 -10.70 41.65
CA LEU A 344 -23.27 -9.58 41.50
C LEU A 344 -23.12 -9.19 40.04
N LYS A 345 -23.27 -7.89 39.77
CA LYS A 345 -23.14 -7.28 38.44
C LYS A 345 -21.95 -6.34 38.38
N PHE A 346 -21.67 -5.63 39.47
CA PHE A 346 -20.62 -4.61 39.56
C PHE A 346 -19.72 -4.87 40.76
N LEU A 347 -18.43 -5.02 40.50
CA LEU A 347 -17.38 -5.14 41.51
C LEU A 347 -16.32 -4.08 41.29
N ASP A 348 -16.09 -3.24 42.30
CA ASP A 348 -15.00 -2.27 42.31
C ASP A 348 -13.99 -2.63 43.40
N MET A 349 -12.76 -2.91 42.98
CA MET A 349 -11.60 -3.24 43.80
C MET A 349 -10.43 -2.29 43.48
N SER A 350 -10.70 -1.17 42.81
CA SER A 350 -9.68 -0.20 42.39
C SER A 350 -8.98 0.48 43.58
N HIS A 351 -7.79 1.04 43.34
CA HIS A 351 -7.02 1.75 44.37
C HIS A 351 -6.78 0.92 45.65
N ASN A 352 -6.40 -0.34 45.48
CA ASN A 352 -5.96 -1.22 46.55
C ASN A 352 -4.44 -1.49 46.41
N ASP A 353 -3.92 -2.43 47.20
CA ASP A 353 -2.51 -2.85 47.13
C ASP A 353 -2.41 -4.27 46.52
N MET A 354 -3.32 -4.63 45.59
CA MET A 354 -3.47 -6.00 45.12
C MET A 354 -2.29 -6.46 44.25
N THR A 355 -1.71 -7.60 44.60
CA THR A 355 -0.64 -8.25 43.83
C THR A 355 -1.09 -9.57 43.20
N THR A 356 -2.06 -10.26 43.82
CA THR A 356 -2.55 -11.56 43.34
C THR A 356 -4.06 -11.71 43.42
N ILE A 357 -4.60 -12.52 42.50
CA ILE A 357 -5.99 -12.98 42.51
C ILE A 357 -5.98 -14.50 42.41
N ASP A 358 -6.66 -15.19 43.34
CA ASP A 358 -6.83 -16.64 43.23
C ASP A 358 -7.53 -16.95 41.91
N PRO A 359 -7.02 -17.92 41.12
CA PRO A 359 -7.57 -18.23 39.82
C PRO A 359 -9.07 -18.60 39.84
N ARG A 360 -9.62 -19.03 40.99
CA ARG A 360 -11.04 -19.40 41.17
C ARG A 360 -11.90 -18.33 41.85
N ALA A 361 -11.36 -17.14 42.11
CA ALA A 361 -12.06 -16.07 42.83
C ALA A 361 -13.42 -15.69 42.22
N PHE A 362 -13.55 -15.78 40.89
CA PHE A 362 -14.77 -15.41 40.16
C PHE A 362 -15.71 -16.58 39.84
N TYR A 363 -15.42 -17.79 40.33
CA TYR A 363 -16.13 -19.03 39.94
C TYR A 363 -17.65 -18.98 40.09
N SER A 364 -18.17 -18.24 41.08
CA SER A 364 -19.61 -18.16 41.38
C SER A 364 -20.35 -16.98 40.72
N LEU A 365 -19.63 -16.10 40.01
CA LEU A 365 -20.13 -14.77 39.62
C LEU A 365 -20.70 -14.71 38.20
N ASN A 366 -21.64 -15.60 37.89
CA ASN A 366 -22.17 -15.80 36.53
C ASN A 366 -22.94 -14.60 35.93
N LYS A 367 -23.27 -13.58 36.74
CA LYS A 367 -23.97 -12.36 36.30
C LYS A 367 -23.07 -11.12 36.28
N LEU A 368 -21.78 -11.28 36.54
CA LEU A 368 -20.84 -10.17 36.64
C LEU A 368 -20.67 -9.49 35.30
N GLN A 369 -20.92 -8.18 35.25
CA GLN A 369 -20.91 -7.37 34.03
C GLN A 369 -19.74 -6.39 34.01
N ARG A 370 -19.35 -5.84 35.17
CA ARG A 370 -18.28 -4.86 35.28
C ARG A 370 -17.37 -5.17 36.45
N VAL A 371 -16.08 -5.16 36.18
CA VAL A 371 -15.01 -5.30 37.16
C VAL A 371 -14.03 -4.15 37.03
N ASP A 372 -13.67 -3.54 38.15
CA ASP A 372 -12.63 -2.53 38.21
C ASP A 372 -11.54 -2.97 39.21
N PHE A 373 -10.34 -3.18 38.68
CA PHE A 373 -9.13 -3.52 39.43
C PHE A 373 -8.01 -2.50 39.13
N SER A 374 -8.37 -1.32 38.63
CA SER A 374 -7.39 -0.30 38.29
C SER A 374 -6.63 0.23 39.51
N HIS A 375 -5.45 0.80 39.29
CA HIS A 375 -4.59 1.32 40.36
C HIS A 375 -4.27 0.27 41.43
N ASN A 376 -3.69 -0.84 40.99
CA ASN A 376 -3.19 -1.93 41.83
C ASN A 376 -1.78 -2.34 41.34
N PHE A 377 -1.28 -3.51 41.76
CA PHE A 377 0.04 -4.03 41.40
C PHE A 377 -0.04 -5.43 40.77
N LEU A 378 -1.14 -5.74 40.08
CA LEU A 378 -1.41 -7.06 39.51
C LEU A 378 -0.47 -7.34 38.33
N THR A 379 0.14 -8.54 38.31
CA THR A 379 0.87 -9.06 37.15
C THR A 379 0.07 -10.14 36.41
N LEU A 380 -0.83 -10.84 37.11
CA LEU A 380 -1.61 -12.00 36.66
C LEU A 380 -0.78 -13.23 36.20
N GLU A 381 0.55 -13.15 36.17
CA GLU A 381 1.43 -14.24 35.75
C GLU A 381 1.43 -15.44 36.72
N SER A 382 1.37 -15.19 38.03
CA SER A 382 1.27 -16.23 39.06
C SER A 382 -0.14 -16.77 39.24
N ASP A 383 -1.11 -16.07 38.67
CA ASP A 383 -2.55 -16.25 38.91
C ASP A 383 -3.24 -16.91 37.70
N LYS A 384 -2.44 -17.37 36.73
CA LYS A 384 -2.94 -17.95 35.49
C LYS A 384 -3.30 -19.42 35.66
N PHE A 385 -4.44 -19.79 35.10
CA PHE A 385 -4.78 -21.18 34.83
C PHE A 385 -4.13 -21.60 33.50
N MET A 386 -3.66 -22.84 33.42
CA MET A 386 -3.23 -23.43 32.15
C MET A 386 -4.37 -24.27 31.59
N ASN A 387 -4.79 -23.99 30.37
CA ASN A 387 -5.66 -24.88 29.59
C ASN A 387 -4.90 -25.41 28.36
N GLU A 388 -5.56 -26.25 27.55
CA GLU A 388 -4.97 -26.82 26.32
C GLU A 388 -4.49 -25.75 25.30
N PHE A 389 -4.96 -24.50 25.46
CA PHE A 389 -4.67 -23.38 24.57
C PHE A 389 -3.73 -22.33 25.20
N GLY A 390 -3.18 -22.58 26.40
CA GLY A 390 -2.22 -21.71 27.06
C GLY A 390 -2.73 -21.08 28.37
N PRO A 391 -2.07 -20.00 28.84
CA PRO A 391 -2.46 -19.31 30.06
C PRO A 391 -3.76 -18.52 29.88
N ILE A 392 -4.64 -18.58 30.89
CA ILE A 392 -5.88 -17.82 30.99
C ILE A 392 -5.94 -17.08 32.32
N SER A 393 -6.57 -15.91 32.32
CA SER A 393 -6.71 -15.06 33.49
C SER A 393 -7.77 -15.58 34.48
N PRO A 394 -7.81 -15.07 35.72
CA PRO A 394 -8.91 -15.36 36.67
C PRO A 394 -10.31 -15.00 36.16
N PHE A 395 -10.42 -14.16 35.12
CA PHE A 395 -11.71 -13.73 34.54
C PHE A 395 -12.34 -14.78 33.61
N HIS A 396 -11.67 -15.90 33.31
CA HIS A 396 -12.20 -16.95 32.45
C HIS A 396 -13.59 -17.47 32.87
N PHE A 397 -13.89 -17.51 34.17
CA PHE A 397 -15.20 -17.93 34.67
C PHE A 397 -16.34 -16.97 34.33
N VAL A 398 -16.03 -15.70 34.07
CA VAL A 398 -17.00 -14.64 33.76
C VAL A 398 -16.95 -14.19 32.30
N GLN A 399 -16.20 -14.88 31.43
CA GLN A 399 -16.05 -14.55 30.01
C GLN A 399 -17.37 -14.45 29.23
N LYS A 400 -18.44 -15.10 29.71
CA LYS A 400 -19.77 -15.06 29.08
C LYS A 400 -20.66 -13.91 29.56
N SER A 401 -20.35 -13.29 30.70
CA SER A 401 -21.20 -12.26 31.32
C SER A 401 -20.54 -10.88 31.34
N VAL A 402 -19.21 -10.83 31.42
CA VAL A 402 -18.45 -9.60 31.57
C VAL A 402 -18.54 -8.72 30.32
N GLN A 403 -18.72 -7.43 30.55
CA GLN A 403 -18.85 -6.39 29.52
C GLN A 403 -17.77 -5.33 29.65
N TYR A 404 -17.32 -5.04 30.88
CA TYR A 404 -16.32 -4.01 31.16
C TYR A 404 -15.27 -4.55 32.12
N ILE A 405 -14.02 -4.55 31.70
CA ILE A 405 -12.86 -4.91 32.53
C ILE A 405 -11.93 -3.71 32.56
N ASN A 406 -11.73 -3.13 33.74
CA ASN A 406 -10.74 -2.07 33.96
C ASN A 406 -9.56 -2.62 34.76
N LEU A 407 -8.39 -2.67 34.11
CA LEU A 407 -7.12 -3.13 34.66
C LEU A 407 -6.04 -2.05 34.49
N ALA A 408 -6.43 -0.79 34.28
CA ALA A 408 -5.50 0.31 34.11
C ALA A 408 -4.58 0.51 35.33
N HIS A 409 -3.37 1.03 35.13
CA HIS A 409 -2.42 1.27 36.22
C HIS A 409 -2.14 0.00 37.06
N ASN A 410 -1.66 -1.05 36.40
CA ASN A 410 -1.20 -2.31 37.01
C ASN A 410 0.19 -2.69 36.46
N ASN A 411 0.65 -3.91 36.79
CA ASN A 411 1.93 -4.46 36.36
C ASN A 411 1.77 -5.59 35.32
N ILE A 412 0.72 -5.53 34.48
CA ILE A 412 0.41 -6.58 33.49
C ILE A 412 1.37 -6.49 32.30
N THR A 413 1.86 -7.63 31.84
CA THR A 413 2.87 -7.77 30.79
C THR A 413 2.36 -8.43 29.51
N GLU A 414 1.21 -9.11 29.57
CA GLU A 414 0.63 -9.88 28.46
C GLU A 414 -0.90 -9.72 28.35
N ILE A 415 -1.44 -9.97 27.15
CA ILE A 415 -2.88 -10.03 26.89
C ILE A 415 -3.33 -11.49 26.92
N PHE A 416 -4.34 -11.82 27.71
CA PHE A 416 -4.79 -13.20 27.90
C PHE A 416 -5.90 -13.60 26.92
N ARG A 417 -5.89 -14.86 26.47
CA ARG A 417 -6.84 -15.39 25.46
C ARG A 417 -8.29 -15.43 25.90
N ASP A 418 -8.56 -15.56 27.19
CA ASP A 418 -9.93 -15.55 27.70
C ASP A 418 -10.59 -14.18 27.54
N TRP A 419 -9.82 -13.10 27.42
CA TRP A 419 -10.35 -11.77 27.10
C TRP A 419 -10.77 -11.67 25.63
N THR A 420 -9.98 -12.22 24.72
CA THR A 420 -10.30 -12.22 23.29
C THR A 420 -11.49 -13.12 22.96
N TRP A 421 -11.67 -14.22 23.71
CA TRP A 421 -12.85 -15.09 23.58
C TRP A 421 -14.07 -14.67 24.38
N ALA A 422 -14.01 -13.55 25.11
CA ALA A 422 -15.16 -13.03 25.84
C ALA A 422 -16.21 -12.47 24.85
N THR A 423 -17.35 -13.15 24.75
CA THR A 423 -18.37 -12.88 23.71
C THR A 423 -19.19 -11.63 23.95
N ASN A 424 -19.18 -11.10 25.18
CA ASN A 424 -19.98 -9.93 25.58
C ASN A 424 -19.12 -8.74 26.00
N LEU A 425 -17.79 -8.83 25.85
CA LEU A 425 -16.88 -7.77 26.22
C LEU A 425 -17.09 -6.55 25.32
N ARG A 426 -17.16 -5.37 25.94
CA ARG A 426 -17.37 -4.08 25.25
C ARG A 426 -16.20 -3.15 25.48
N GLU A 427 -15.60 -3.21 26.66
CA GLU A 427 -14.45 -2.38 27.01
C GLU A 427 -13.45 -3.17 27.85
N LEU A 428 -12.18 -3.08 27.45
CA LEU A 428 -11.03 -3.60 28.16
C LEU A 428 -10.00 -2.48 28.27
N ASP A 429 -9.79 -1.98 29.48
CA ASP A 429 -8.78 -0.95 29.76
C ASP A 429 -7.54 -1.61 30.35
N LEU A 430 -6.47 -1.62 29.58
CA LEU A 430 -5.13 -2.08 29.96
C LEU A 430 -4.12 -0.91 29.92
N SER A 431 -4.58 0.34 29.96
CA SER A 431 -3.70 1.50 29.91
C SER A 431 -2.77 1.55 31.14
N TYR A 432 -1.60 2.18 31.00
CA TYR A 432 -0.61 2.28 32.08
C TYR A 432 -0.20 0.93 32.69
N ASN A 433 0.06 -0.06 31.83
CA ASN A 433 0.65 -1.36 32.19
C ASN A 433 2.06 -1.49 31.57
N TYR A 434 2.60 -2.72 31.53
CA TYR A 434 3.96 -3.03 31.08
C TYR A 434 3.99 -4.00 29.89
N ILE A 435 2.95 -3.98 29.06
CA ILE A 435 2.89 -4.80 27.83
C ILE A 435 3.97 -4.30 26.87
N THR A 436 4.80 -5.21 26.35
CA THR A 436 6.00 -4.89 25.53
C THR A 436 5.85 -5.19 24.05
N SER A 437 4.98 -6.13 23.68
CA SER A 437 4.75 -6.52 22.29
C SER A 437 3.28 -6.83 22.08
N LEU A 438 2.76 -6.56 20.88
CA LEU A 438 1.43 -7.01 20.46
C LEU A 438 1.52 -7.98 19.29
N LYS A 439 0.70 -9.03 19.31
CA LYS A 439 0.55 -9.99 18.22
C LYS A 439 -0.85 -9.89 17.61
N ALA A 440 -1.00 -10.37 16.38
CA ALA A 440 -2.31 -10.44 15.72
C ALA A 440 -3.38 -11.17 16.56
N SER A 441 -3.00 -12.26 17.24
CA SER A 441 -3.88 -13.03 18.12
C SER A 441 -4.39 -12.26 19.33
N ASP A 442 -3.66 -11.23 19.76
CA ASP A 442 -4.00 -10.44 20.94
C ASP A 442 -5.12 -9.43 20.64
N LEU A 443 -5.45 -9.27 19.35
CA LEU A 443 -6.49 -8.39 18.82
C LEU A 443 -7.64 -9.17 18.17
N ASP A 444 -7.61 -10.50 18.20
CA ASP A 444 -8.63 -11.39 17.63
C ASP A 444 -9.81 -11.58 18.60
N PHE A 445 -10.51 -10.48 18.92
CA PHE A 445 -11.67 -10.52 19.81
C PHE A 445 -12.91 -11.05 19.09
N LEU A 446 -13.68 -11.91 19.76
CA LEU A 446 -14.99 -12.39 19.29
C LEU A 446 -16.11 -11.33 19.42
N SER A 447 -15.81 -10.17 19.98
CA SER A 447 -16.76 -9.10 20.29
C SER A 447 -16.22 -7.73 19.90
N ALA A 448 -17.13 -6.79 19.60
CA ALA A 448 -16.85 -5.39 19.31
C ALA A 448 -16.25 -4.64 20.52
N THR A 449 -15.00 -4.93 20.86
CA THR A 449 -14.35 -4.43 22.09
C THR A 449 -13.61 -3.11 21.83
N LYS A 450 -13.82 -2.13 22.71
CA LYS A 450 -12.94 -0.97 22.86
C LYS A 450 -11.78 -1.38 23.76
N LEU A 451 -10.58 -1.44 23.20
CA LEU A 451 -9.37 -1.84 23.89
C LEU A 451 -8.48 -0.61 24.10
N ASP A 452 -8.17 -0.24 25.35
CA ASP A 452 -7.20 0.81 25.65
C ASP A 452 -5.86 0.19 26.07
N LEU A 453 -4.83 0.40 25.26
CA LEU A 453 -3.45 -0.03 25.47
C LEU A 453 -2.51 1.18 25.63
N SER A 454 -3.06 2.37 25.85
CA SER A 454 -2.25 3.58 25.93
C SER A 454 -1.30 3.58 27.13
N SER A 455 -0.17 4.28 27.01
CA SER A 455 0.83 4.39 28.08
C SER A 455 1.39 3.05 28.58
N ASN A 456 1.53 2.06 27.69
CA ASN A 456 2.21 0.79 27.97
C ASN A 456 3.72 0.89 27.64
N LYS A 457 4.37 -0.26 27.40
CA LYS A 457 5.77 -0.36 26.99
C LYS A 457 5.90 -1.03 25.62
N ILE A 458 4.88 -0.90 24.77
CA ILE A 458 4.81 -1.63 23.50
C ILE A 458 5.90 -1.08 22.58
N GLU A 459 6.91 -1.91 22.35
CA GLU A 459 8.03 -1.65 21.45
C GLU A 459 7.73 -2.20 20.05
N GLU A 460 7.14 -3.39 19.94
CA GLU A 460 6.91 -4.04 18.65
C GLU A 460 5.47 -4.52 18.48
N ILE A 461 4.97 -4.45 17.24
CA ILE A 461 3.65 -4.95 16.87
C ILE A 461 3.80 -5.96 15.73
N GLN A 462 3.77 -7.24 16.09
CA GLN A 462 3.99 -8.37 15.20
C GLN A 462 2.68 -8.81 14.55
N PHE A 463 2.30 -8.14 13.45
CA PHE A 463 1.34 -8.71 12.51
C PHE A 463 2.12 -9.52 11.47
N GLY A 464 2.00 -10.85 11.55
CA GLY A 464 2.39 -11.73 10.44
C GLY A 464 1.56 -11.45 9.18
N GLU A 465 1.73 -12.26 8.15
CA GLU A 465 0.72 -12.34 7.08
C GLU A 465 -0.61 -12.70 7.75
N LEU A 466 -1.51 -11.72 7.90
CA LEU A 466 -2.81 -11.91 8.51
C LEU A 466 -3.51 -13.05 7.78
N GLU A 467 -3.62 -14.23 8.41
CA GLU A 467 -4.63 -15.21 8.03
C GLU A 467 -5.98 -14.59 8.38
N VAL A 468 -6.49 -13.77 7.46
CA VAL A 468 -7.79 -13.13 7.56
C VAL A 468 -8.82 -14.24 7.66
N ARG A 469 -9.33 -14.50 8.87
CA ARG A 469 -10.56 -15.27 9.03
C ARG A 469 -11.69 -14.48 8.36
N PHE A 470 -12.24 -15.08 7.31
CA PHE A 470 -13.39 -14.57 6.56
C PHE A 470 -14.70 -14.79 7.33
N ASP A 471 -14.81 -14.32 8.58
CA ASP A 471 -16.11 -14.30 9.25
C ASP A 471 -16.33 -13.03 10.09
N CYS A 472 -17.41 -12.34 9.72
CA CYS A 472 -18.17 -11.18 10.22
C CYS A 472 -18.02 -10.83 11.73
N GLN A 473 -18.22 -9.61 12.26
CA GLN A 473 -19.03 -8.46 11.81
C GLN A 473 -18.68 -7.15 12.57
N ASP A 474 -17.64 -7.14 13.43
CA ASP A 474 -17.36 -6.01 14.33
C ASP A 474 -15.86 -5.76 14.49
N SER A 475 -15.44 -4.52 14.25
CA SER A 475 -14.05 -4.07 14.40
C SER A 475 -13.71 -3.82 15.87
N VAL A 476 -12.55 -4.33 16.32
CA VAL A 476 -11.97 -3.99 17.61
C VAL A 476 -11.38 -2.59 17.52
N ARG A 477 -11.79 -1.70 18.43
CA ARG A 477 -11.24 -0.33 18.50
C ARG A 477 -10.12 -0.28 19.50
N ALA A 478 -8.88 -0.38 19.03
CA ALA A 478 -7.70 -0.39 19.88
C ALA A 478 -7.04 1.00 19.95
N LYS A 479 -6.90 1.57 21.13
CA LYS A 479 -6.16 2.80 21.38
C LYS A 479 -4.76 2.47 21.87
N ILE A 480 -3.73 2.96 21.18
CA ILE A 480 -2.32 2.59 21.41
C ILE A 480 -1.41 3.79 21.69
N ASP A 481 -1.99 4.94 22.03
CA ASP A 481 -1.25 6.20 22.27
C ASP A 481 -0.17 6.05 23.37
N ASP A 482 0.85 6.91 23.33
CA ASP A 482 1.88 7.00 24.39
C ASP A 482 2.68 5.68 24.63
N ASN A 483 2.96 4.91 23.56
CA ASN A 483 3.83 3.72 23.61
C ASN A 483 5.18 3.96 22.91
N PRO A 484 6.30 3.37 23.40
CA PRO A 484 7.65 3.53 22.85
C PRO A 484 7.88 2.62 21.63
N LEU A 485 7.11 2.82 20.55
CA LEU A 485 7.18 1.97 19.37
C LEU A 485 8.55 2.03 18.69
N LEU A 486 9.13 0.86 18.42
CA LEU A 486 10.29 0.69 17.57
C LEU A 486 9.83 0.59 16.11
N CYS A 487 10.26 1.54 15.30
CA CYS A 487 9.93 1.62 13.88
C CYS A 487 10.85 0.74 13.04
N ASP A 488 10.75 -0.57 13.26
CA ASP A 488 11.51 -1.61 12.59
C ASP A 488 10.68 -2.32 11.51
N CYS A 489 11.21 -3.40 10.93
CA CYS A 489 10.50 -4.18 9.91
C CYS A 489 9.27 -4.91 10.44
N ASN A 490 9.18 -5.19 11.75
CA ASN A 490 8.04 -5.89 12.35
C ASN A 490 6.85 -4.94 12.46
N THR A 491 7.09 -3.68 12.85
CA THR A 491 6.04 -2.65 12.99
C THR A 491 5.55 -2.09 11.65
N TYR A 492 6.25 -2.36 10.54
CA TYR A 492 5.90 -1.88 9.19
C TYR A 492 4.47 -2.24 8.78
N ASN A 493 4.05 -3.50 8.95
CA ASN A 493 2.72 -3.96 8.55
C ASN A 493 1.61 -3.20 9.28
N PHE A 494 1.82 -2.92 10.58
CA PHE A 494 0.91 -2.12 11.38
C PHE A 494 0.82 -0.66 10.89
N LEU A 495 1.95 -0.05 10.59
CA LEU A 495 2.01 1.32 10.10
C LEU A 495 1.39 1.47 8.70
N MET A 496 1.49 0.45 7.85
CA MET A 496 0.80 0.42 6.56
C MET A 496 -0.72 0.24 6.68
N LEU A 497 -1.17 -0.50 7.70
CA LEU A 497 -2.58 -0.58 8.09
C LEU A 497 -3.10 0.78 8.56
N LEU A 498 -2.33 1.51 9.37
CA LEU A 498 -2.65 2.89 9.78
C LEU A 498 -2.67 3.89 8.63
N ALA A 499 -1.73 3.77 7.70
CA ALA A 499 -1.66 4.62 6.52
C ALA A 499 -2.76 4.32 5.49
N ASN A 500 -3.67 3.38 5.79
CA ASN A 500 -4.87 3.05 5.01
C ASN A 500 -4.54 2.56 3.59
N LYS A 501 -3.35 1.96 3.39
CA LYS A 501 -2.79 1.69 2.06
C LYS A 501 -2.79 0.22 1.63
N VAL A 502 -2.89 -0.76 2.54
CA VAL A 502 -2.59 -2.16 2.16
C VAL A 502 -3.59 -3.21 2.68
N TYR A 503 -4.26 -3.00 3.81
CA TYR A 503 -5.13 -4.04 4.38
C TYR A 503 -6.50 -3.47 4.79
N SER A 504 -7.56 -3.95 4.14
CA SER A 504 -8.93 -3.83 4.62
C SER A 504 -9.16 -4.86 5.73
N SER A 505 -8.41 -4.77 6.83
CA SER A 505 -8.67 -5.62 7.98
C SER A 505 -9.91 -5.07 8.68
N HIS A 506 -11.04 -5.75 8.50
CA HIS A 506 -12.29 -5.46 9.23
C HIS A 506 -12.15 -5.71 10.75
N ILE A 507 -10.98 -6.14 11.20
CA ILE A 507 -10.67 -6.65 12.54
C ILE A 507 -10.23 -5.51 13.48
N LEU A 508 -9.50 -4.50 13.00
CA LEU A 508 -8.89 -3.47 13.86
C LEU A 508 -9.18 -2.05 13.35
N GLU A 509 -9.80 -1.25 14.20
CA GLU A 509 -9.90 0.20 14.07
C GLU A 509 -8.96 0.86 15.10
N PRO A 510 -7.67 1.03 14.76
CA PRO A 510 -6.75 1.70 15.65
C PRO A 510 -7.19 3.15 15.84
N THR A 511 -7.46 3.53 17.09
CA THR A 511 -7.80 4.89 17.46
C THR A 511 -6.54 5.56 17.97
N ILE A 512 -5.92 6.36 17.12
CA ILE A 512 -4.76 7.17 17.47
C ILE A 512 -5.26 8.59 17.74
N THR A 513 -5.12 9.04 18.98
CA THR A 513 -5.51 10.40 19.38
C THR A 513 -4.32 11.36 19.44
N LYS A 514 -3.10 10.82 19.45
CA LYS A 514 -1.83 11.57 19.43
C LYS A 514 -0.86 10.98 18.42
N GLU A 515 0.03 11.79 17.83
CA GLU A 515 1.04 11.28 16.91
C GLU A 515 1.89 10.18 17.58
N LEU A 516 2.08 9.05 16.88
CA LEU A 516 2.95 7.97 17.33
C LEU A 516 4.41 8.42 17.19
N ASN A 517 5.17 8.32 18.28
CA ASN A 517 6.59 8.65 18.31
C ASN A 517 7.41 7.37 18.22
N CYS A 518 8.35 7.31 17.29
CA CYS A 518 9.35 6.25 17.24
C CYS A 518 10.39 6.47 18.35
N ASP A 519 10.71 5.43 19.11
CA ASP A 519 11.89 5.43 19.97
C ASP A 519 13.09 4.87 19.17
N GLU A 520 13.95 5.73 18.63
CA GLU A 520 15.19 5.29 17.97
C GLU A 520 16.26 5.03 19.04
N LYS A 521 16.46 3.75 19.42
CA LYS A 521 17.46 3.30 20.42
C LYS A 521 18.92 3.77 20.19
N ASN A 522 19.23 4.51 19.11
CA ASN A 522 20.59 4.94 18.73
C ASN A 522 20.73 6.36 18.14
N LYS A 523 19.77 7.29 18.31
CA LYS A 523 20.01 8.72 17.98
C LYS A 523 19.78 9.64 19.18
N THR A 524 20.77 10.50 19.41
CA THR A 524 20.70 11.65 20.31
C THR A 524 20.15 12.83 19.51
N GLU A 525 18.87 12.81 19.15
CA GLU A 525 18.04 14.00 18.87
C GLU A 525 16.62 13.61 18.44
N GLU A 526 15.67 14.36 19.00
CA GLU A 526 14.23 14.51 18.73
C GLU A 526 13.46 13.35 18.05
N SER A 527 12.48 12.83 18.80
CA SER A 527 11.37 11.97 18.39
C SER A 527 11.03 12.04 16.90
N SER A 528 11.50 11.04 16.14
CA SER A 528 11.06 10.81 14.77
C SER A 528 9.58 10.40 14.77
N ILE A 529 8.73 11.14 14.07
CA ILE A 529 7.33 10.75 13.83
C ILE A 529 7.33 9.46 13.00
N CYS A 530 6.53 8.45 13.41
CA CYS A 530 6.34 7.22 12.62
C CYS A 530 5.68 7.59 11.28
N THR A 531 6.46 7.76 10.21
CA THR A 531 5.91 7.95 8.85
C THR A 531 6.27 6.76 7.98
N PRO A 532 5.38 6.32 7.06
CA PRO A 532 5.67 5.22 6.14
C PRO A 532 6.90 5.42 5.25
N THR A 533 7.44 6.64 5.21
CA THR A 533 8.52 7.07 4.33
C THR A 533 9.89 7.16 5.00
N ASN A 534 9.97 7.13 6.34
CA ASN A 534 11.23 7.28 7.10
C ASN A 534 11.59 6.01 7.87
N TYR A 535 11.70 4.87 7.19
CA TYR A 535 12.16 3.65 7.84
C TYR A 535 13.68 3.53 7.83
N SER A 536 14.22 3.40 9.04
CA SER A 536 15.58 2.96 9.31
C SER A 536 15.70 1.47 8.98
N LEU A 537 16.50 1.15 7.98
CA LEU A 537 16.80 -0.21 7.55
C LEU A 537 17.37 -1.05 8.72
N VAL A 538 16.63 -2.07 9.17
CA VAL A 538 17.02 -2.96 10.27
C VAL A 538 18.16 -3.87 9.84
N THR A 539 19.20 -3.96 10.67
CA THR A 539 20.36 -4.83 10.44
C THR A 539 20.04 -6.22 10.99
N ILE A 540 19.92 -7.24 10.15
CA ILE A 540 19.66 -8.61 10.59
C ILE A 540 20.97 -9.38 10.73
N GLY A 541 21.08 -10.11 11.84
CA GLY A 541 22.25 -10.86 12.24
C GLY A 541 22.40 -12.20 11.52
N THR A 542 22.85 -12.16 10.27
CA THR A 542 23.76 -13.12 9.61
C THR A 542 24.21 -12.48 8.30
N CYS A 543 25.12 -11.50 8.41
CA CYS A 543 25.68 -10.81 7.24
C CYS A 543 27.08 -11.36 6.94
N PRO A 544 27.50 -11.44 5.65
CA PRO A 544 28.87 -11.77 5.32
C PRO A 544 29.86 -10.85 6.07
N PRO A 545 30.99 -11.38 6.53
CA PRO A 545 31.95 -10.59 7.29
C PRO A 545 32.41 -9.37 6.48
N ARG A 546 32.36 -8.19 7.11
CA ARG A 546 32.65 -6.86 6.53
C ARG A 546 31.54 -6.24 5.68
N CYS A 547 30.39 -6.90 5.49
CA CYS A 547 29.23 -6.33 4.81
C CYS A 547 28.16 -5.85 5.80
N ALA A 548 27.22 -5.03 5.31
CA ALA A 548 26.03 -4.58 6.03
C ALA A 548 24.77 -5.09 5.32
N CYS A 549 23.93 -5.83 6.04
CA CYS A 549 22.74 -6.47 5.47
C CYS A 549 21.47 -5.85 6.07
N LYS A 550 20.49 -5.59 5.22
CA LYS A 550 19.29 -4.79 5.52
C LYS A 550 18.06 -5.34 4.79
N ILE A 551 16.87 -5.19 5.34
CA ILE A 551 15.62 -5.50 4.64
C ILE A 551 14.88 -4.21 4.31
N ARG A 552 14.37 -4.12 3.08
CA ARG A 552 13.40 -3.12 2.65
C ARG A 552 11.99 -3.74 2.73
N PRO A 553 11.15 -3.33 3.70
CA PRO A 553 9.83 -3.94 3.91
C PRO A 553 8.84 -3.69 2.75
N GLU A 554 9.01 -2.58 2.02
CA GLU A 554 8.10 -2.15 0.95
C GLU A 554 7.97 -3.16 -0.20
N ASP A 555 9.07 -3.77 -0.61
CA ASP A 555 9.16 -4.72 -1.72
C ASP A 555 9.78 -6.07 -1.30
N GLN A 556 9.91 -6.27 0.02
CA GLN A 556 10.56 -7.42 0.65
C GLN A 556 11.96 -7.71 0.08
N SER A 557 12.72 -6.67 -0.25
CA SER A 557 14.09 -6.85 -0.77
C SER A 557 15.11 -6.98 0.36
N PHE A 558 15.97 -7.99 0.25
CA PHE A 558 17.14 -8.19 1.11
C PHE A 558 18.35 -7.50 0.47
N LEU A 559 18.83 -6.43 1.08
CA LEU A 559 19.96 -5.63 0.64
C LEU A 559 21.24 -6.07 1.35
N VAL A 560 22.26 -6.46 0.59
CA VAL A 560 23.60 -6.80 1.08
C VAL A 560 24.60 -5.78 0.55
N ASP A 561 25.06 -4.89 1.41
CA ASP A 561 26.04 -3.84 1.09
C ASP A 561 27.46 -4.27 1.51
N CYS A 562 28.26 -4.64 0.51
CA CYS A 562 29.67 -4.98 0.59
C CYS A 562 30.54 -3.95 -0.16
N SER A 563 30.04 -2.73 -0.37
CA SER A 563 30.74 -1.70 -1.14
C SER A 563 31.99 -1.17 -0.42
N TYR A 564 33.07 -0.92 -1.17
CA TYR A 564 34.33 -0.36 -0.68
C TYR A 564 34.98 -1.14 0.50
N ARG A 565 34.87 -2.47 0.49
CA ARG A 565 35.37 -3.35 1.57
C ARG A 565 36.66 -4.11 1.23
N GLY A 566 37.19 -3.92 0.03
CA GLY A 566 38.44 -4.54 -0.43
C GLY A 566 38.31 -6.02 -0.80
N PHE A 567 37.14 -6.45 -1.28
CA PHE A 567 36.94 -7.82 -1.78
C PHE A 567 37.73 -8.07 -3.07
N LEU A 568 38.38 -9.23 -3.18
CA LEU A 568 39.04 -9.73 -4.40
C LEU A 568 38.13 -10.67 -5.20
N GLU A 569 37.16 -11.28 -4.51
CA GLU A 569 36.15 -12.17 -5.07
C GLU A 569 34.84 -12.01 -4.29
N ILE A 570 33.72 -12.36 -4.93
CA ILE A 570 32.40 -12.36 -4.29
C ILE A 570 32.34 -13.57 -3.32
N PRO A 571 31.99 -13.38 -2.03
CA PRO A 571 31.88 -14.47 -1.07
C PRO A 571 30.87 -15.53 -1.50
N SER A 572 31.21 -16.81 -1.37
CA SER A 572 30.35 -17.94 -1.76
C SER A 572 29.28 -18.30 -0.73
N ASN A 573 29.32 -17.72 0.48
CA ASN A 573 28.47 -18.02 1.62
C ASN A 573 27.55 -16.85 2.02
N ILE A 574 26.88 -16.24 1.04
CA ILE A 574 25.82 -15.25 1.33
C ILE A 574 24.56 -16.02 1.70
N GLU A 575 24.11 -15.90 2.95
CA GLU A 575 22.81 -16.41 3.40
C GLU A 575 21.77 -15.30 3.31
N TRP A 576 20.58 -15.60 2.77
CA TRP A 576 19.46 -14.66 2.67
C TRP A 576 18.12 -15.37 2.93
N ILE A 577 17.06 -14.57 3.07
CA ILE A 577 15.71 -15.08 3.31
C ILE A 577 15.13 -15.63 2.01
N SER A 578 14.83 -16.94 1.97
CA SER A 578 14.24 -17.59 0.80
C SER A 578 12.90 -16.92 0.43
N GLY A 579 12.75 -16.55 -0.85
CA GLY A 579 11.55 -15.88 -1.37
C GLY A 579 11.61 -14.35 -1.38
N ALA A 580 12.64 -13.74 -0.78
CA ALA A 580 12.88 -12.29 -0.85
C ALA A 580 13.63 -11.91 -2.14
N ASN A 581 13.41 -10.69 -2.66
CA ASN A 581 14.23 -10.15 -3.75
C ASN A 581 15.65 -9.86 -3.22
N LEU A 582 16.71 -10.37 -3.84
CA LEU A 582 18.07 -10.14 -3.36
C LEU A 582 18.74 -8.97 -4.12
N GLU A 583 19.26 -7.99 -3.38
CA GLU A 583 20.06 -6.87 -3.89
C GLU A 583 21.50 -6.96 -3.35
N LEU A 584 22.49 -7.09 -4.22
CA LEU A 584 23.90 -7.19 -3.85
C LEU A 584 24.69 -5.96 -4.33
N ASP A 585 25.37 -5.28 -3.40
CA ASP A 585 26.24 -4.14 -3.68
C ASP A 585 27.71 -4.46 -3.40
N PHE A 586 28.50 -4.63 -4.45
CA PHE A 586 29.95 -4.88 -4.40
C PHE A 586 30.75 -3.76 -5.08
N THR A 587 30.18 -2.56 -5.14
CA THR A 587 30.82 -1.40 -5.77
C THR A 587 32.15 -1.05 -5.11
N GLY A 588 33.16 -0.63 -5.88
CA GLY A 588 34.41 -0.07 -5.33
C GLY A 588 35.34 -1.11 -4.69
N ASN A 589 35.35 -2.34 -5.20
CA ASN A 589 36.20 -3.43 -4.73
C ASN A 589 37.30 -3.77 -5.77
N TYR A 590 38.01 -4.88 -5.58
CA TYR A 590 39.12 -5.33 -6.45
C TYR A 590 38.78 -6.63 -7.18
N ILE A 591 37.50 -6.86 -7.48
CA ILE A 591 37.01 -8.13 -8.04
C ILE A 591 37.47 -8.24 -9.49
N SER A 592 38.20 -9.30 -9.84
CA SER A 592 38.70 -9.55 -11.21
C SER A 592 37.85 -10.51 -12.02
N SER A 593 37.18 -11.46 -11.38
CA SER A 593 36.31 -12.44 -12.06
C SER A 593 35.04 -12.70 -11.26
N ILE A 594 33.94 -12.89 -11.99
CA ILE A 594 32.65 -13.28 -11.43
C ILE A 594 32.61 -14.82 -11.41
N GLN A 595 32.63 -15.41 -10.21
CA GLN A 595 32.74 -16.88 -10.08
C GLN A 595 31.47 -17.61 -10.57
N PRO A 596 31.60 -18.81 -11.18
CA PRO A 596 30.45 -19.56 -11.73
C PRO A 596 29.45 -20.04 -10.67
N ASP A 597 29.87 -20.23 -9.42
CA ASP A 597 29.05 -20.78 -8.33
C ASP A 597 27.97 -19.82 -7.79
N LEU A 598 27.75 -18.69 -8.46
CA LEU A 598 26.55 -17.85 -8.31
C LEU A 598 25.24 -18.56 -8.77
N ILE A 599 25.30 -19.86 -9.09
CA ILE A 599 24.18 -20.71 -9.55
C ILE A 599 23.04 -20.84 -8.52
N ARG A 600 23.23 -20.46 -7.24
CA ARG A 600 22.14 -20.45 -6.24
C ARG A 600 21.26 -19.18 -6.27
N PHE A 601 21.52 -18.25 -7.17
CA PHE A 601 20.97 -16.90 -7.10
C PHE A 601 19.98 -16.55 -8.22
N ASP A 602 19.07 -17.46 -8.56
CA ASP A 602 17.90 -17.12 -9.40
C ASP A 602 17.02 -16.01 -8.77
N GLU A 603 17.25 -15.68 -7.49
CA GLU A 603 16.54 -14.64 -6.72
C GLU A 603 17.24 -13.25 -6.72
N ILE A 604 18.44 -13.10 -7.32
CA ILE A 604 19.07 -11.77 -7.43
C ILE A 604 18.30 -10.90 -8.41
N THR A 605 17.89 -9.73 -7.93
CA THR A 605 17.21 -8.72 -8.72
C THR A 605 18.07 -7.50 -8.99
N VAL A 606 18.98 -7.13 -8.10
CA VAL A 606 19.91 -6.00 -8.30
C VAL A 606 21.33 -6.48 -8.01
N LEU A 607 22.24 -6.26 -8.95
CA LEU A 607 23.65 -6.56 -8.77
C LEU A 607 24.51 -5.37 -9.18
N LYS A 608 25.22 -4.80 -8.20
CA LYS A 608 26.13 -3.68 -8.43
C LYS A 608 27.58 -4.15 -8.33
N LEU A 609 28.29 -4.04 -9.45
CA LEU A 609 29.70 -4.43 -9.60
C LEU A 609 30.53 -3.28 -10.18
N ALA A 610 30.04 -2.05 -10.08
CA ALA A 610 30.75 -0.86 -10.54
C ALA A 610 32.10 -0.69 -9.81
N ASP A 611 33.04 0.02 -10.42
CA ASP A 611 34.36 0.34 -9.82
C ASP A 611 35.14 -0.91 -9.36
N ASN A 612 35.30 -1.91 -10.23
CA ASN A 612 36.03 -3.16 -9.95
C ASN A 612 37.14 -3.42 -10.99
N LYS A 613 37.61 -4.67 -11.12
CA LYS A 613 38.66 -5.10 -12.07
C LYS A 613 38.18 -6.23 -12.99
N ILE A 614 36.87 -6.32 -13.23
CA ILE A 614 36.25 -7.39 -14.01
C ILE A 614 36.62 -7.26 -15.49
N ASP A 615 37.08 -8.33 -16.12
CA ASP A 615 37.49 -8.35 -17.54
C ASP A 615 36.56 -9.19 -18.43
N GLU A 616 35.89 -10.20 -17.87
CA GLU A 616 34.94 -11.09 -18.56
C GLU A 616 33.61 -11.25 -17.79
N ILE A 617 32.49 -11.26 -18.54
CA ILE A 617 31.15 -11.57 -18.00
C ILE A 617 30.82 -13.05 -18.30
N PRO A 618 30.59 -13.89 -17.27
CA PRO A 618 30.34 -15.31 -17.46
C PRO A 618 28.95 -15.59 -18.07
N THR A 619 28.85 -16.65 -18.88
CA THR A 619 27.62 -17.00 -19.62
C THR A 619 26.53 -17.64 -18.76
N ASN A 620 26.89 -18.17 -17.59
CA ASN A 620 26.03 -18.90 -16.64
C ASN A 620 25.46 -18.03 -15.51
N MET A 621 25.56 -16.71 -15.63
CA MET A 621 24.97 -15.76 -14.68
C MET A 621 23.41 -15.73 -14.78
N PRO A 622 22.68 -15.44 -13.68
CA PRO A 622 21.21 -15.45 -13.65
C PRO A 622 20.59 -14.18 -14.30
N PHE A 623 20.76 -14.04 -15.63
CA PHE A 623 20.27 -12.86 -16.37
C PHE A 623 18.74 -12.70 -16.42
N ASN A 624 17.99 -13.76 -16.09
CA ASN A 624 16.53 -13.79 -16.22
C ASN A 624 15.81 -13.07 -15.06
N SER A 625 16.40 -13.02 -13.87
CA SER A 625 15.83 -12.40 -12.66
C SER A 625 16.34 -10.97 -12.41
N LEU A 626 17.47 -10.59 -13.01
CA LEU A 626 18.08 -9.27 -12.86
C LEU A 626 17.20 -8.14 -13.42
N LYS A 627 16.78 -7.25 -12.51
CA LYS A 627 16.13 -5.96 -12.76
C LYS A 627 17.16 -4.87 -13.02
N GLU A 628 18.27 -4.86 -12.30
CA GLU A 628 19.33 -3.86 -12.45
C GLU A 628 20.72 -4.50 -12.37
N LEU A 629 21.61 -4.11 -13.29
CA LEU A 629 22.97 -4.61 -13.38
C LEU A 629 23.95 -3.45 -13.62
N TYR A 630 24.85 -3.23 -12.67
CA TYR A 630 25.85 -2.16 -12.77
C TYR A 630 27.24 -2.74 -13.02
N LEU A 631 27.83 -2.41 -14.18
CA LEU A 631 29.12 -2.93 -14.63
C LEU A 631 30.08 -1.82 -15.09
N ASP A 632 29.78 -0.57 -14.78
CA ASP A 632 30.62 0.56 -15.14
C ASP A 632 31.97 0.59 -14.41
N ASN A 633 32.93 1.31 -14.98
CA ASN A 633 34.30 1.45 -14.46
C ASN A 633 34.98 0.10 -14.11
N ASN A 634 35.03 -0.79 -15.09
CA ASN A 634 35.68 -2.10 -15.02
C ASN A 634 36.71 -2.28 -16.16
N LEU A 635 37.28 -3.47 -16.31
CA LEU A 635 38.28 -3.80 -17.34
C LEU A 635 37.69 -4.58 -18.52
N ILE A 636 36.36 -4.55 -18.69
CA ILE A 636 35.67 -5.37 -19.69
C ILE A 636 35.99 -4.83 -21.08
N SER A 637 36.48 -5.71 -21.96
CA SER A 637 36.88 -5.33 -23.32
C SER A 637 36.01 -5.93 -24.41
N LYS A 638 35.38 -7.07 -24.13
CA LYS A 638 34.45 -7.79 -25.02
C LYS A 638 33.34 -8.44 -24.20
N VAL A 639 32.17 -8.62 -24.80
CA VAL A 639 31.07 -9.38 -24.22
C VAL A 639 30.72 -10.52 -25.16
N ASN A 640 30.52 -11.72 -24.61
CA ASN A 640 30.10 -12.89 -25.38
C ASN A 640 28.70 -12.67 -25.98
N ASP A 641 28.49 -13.02 -27.25
CA ASP A 641 27.21 -12.86 -27.95
C ASP A 641 26.04 -13.56 -27.22
N THR A 642 26.30 -14.71 -26.60
CA THR A 642 25.29 -15.42 -25.80
C THR A 642 24.82 -14.63 -24.58
N VAL A 643 25.70 -13.82 -23.98
CA VAL A 643 25.36 -12.92 -22.86
C VAL A 643 24.53 -11.74 -23.39
N LEU A 644 24.93 -11.16 -24.53
CA LEU A 644 24.17 -10.09 -25.18
C LEU A 644 22.74 -10.53 -25.52
N ASP A 645 22.57 -11.73 -26.06
CA ASP A 645 21.27 -12.30 -26.39
C ASP A 645 20.39 -12.50 -25.15
N LYS A 646 20.96 -13.03 -24.06
CA LYS A 646 20.24 -13.20 -22.77
C LYS A 646 19.81 -11.87 -22.18
N LEU A 647 20.71 -10.88 -22.13
CA LEU A 647 20.39 -9.54 -21.62
C LEU A 647 19.33 -8.85 -22.48
N GLN A 648 19.37 -9.03 -23.80
CA GLN A 648 18.41 -8.46 -24.73
C GLN A 648 17.02 -9.13 -24.64
N ALA A 649 16.99 -10.44 -24.36
CA ALA A 649 15.76 -11.20 -24.18
C ALA A 649 15.07 -10.92 -22.82
N SER A 650 15.79 -10.36 -21.84
CA SER A 650 15.24 -10.07 -20.52
C SER A 650 14.15 -9.00 -20.57
N LYS A 651 12.95 -9.38 -20.12
CA LYS A 651 11.79 -8.48 -19.98
C LYS A 651 11.81 -7.70 -18.67
N VAL A 652 12.58 -8.15 -17.68
CA VAL A 652 12.56 -7.61 -16.31
C VAL A 652 13.66 -6.57 -16.10
N LEU A 653 14.76 -6.64 -16.87
CA LEU A 653 15.88 -5.69 -16.79
C LEU A 653 15.42 -4.26 -17.14
N LYS A 654 15.64 -3.33 -16.20
CA LYS A 654 15.33 -1.90 -16.28
C LYS A 654 16.58 -1.05 -16.46
N ASN A 655 17.61 -1.27 -15.64
CA ASN A 655 18.83 -0.47 -15.63
C ASN A 655 20.08 -1.32 -15.90
N LEU A 656 20.93 -0.87 -16.83
CA LEU A 656 22.21 -1.48 -17.18
C LEU A 656 23.27 -0.37 -17.38
N THR A 657 24.37 -0.42 -16.64
CA THR A 657 25.50 0.52 -16.83
C THR A 657 26.70 -0.20 -17.46
N LEU A 658 27.33 0.46 -18.44
CA LEU A 658 28.44 -0.11 -19.24
C LEU A 658 29.53 0.93 -19.54
N HIS A 659 29.44 2.16 -19.02
CA HIS A 659 30.42 3.20 -19.29
C HIS A 659 31.75 2.94 -18.59
N ASP A 660 32.79 3.70 -18.96
CA ASP A 660 34.13 3.63 -18.36
C ASP A 660 34.77 2.22 -18.36
N ASN A 661 34.43 1.40 -19.35
CA ASN A 661 35.05 0.10 -19.62
C ASN A 661 36.01 0.16 -20.80
N GLN A 662 36.86 -0.84 -20.97
CA GLN A 662 37.88 -0.90 -22.03
C GLN A 662 37.37 -1.48 -23.35
N TRP A 663 36.19 -1.03 -23.80
CA TRP A 663 35.57 -1.53 -25.02
C TRP A 663 36.46 -1.32 -26.25
N LYS A 664 36.74 -2.40 -26.99
CA LYS A 664 37.64 -2.32 -28.15
C LYS A 664 37.00 -1.58 -29.31
N PHE A 665 37.79 -0.75 -30.00
CA PHE A 665 37.35 -0.08 -31.23
C PHE A 665 37.70 -0.95 -32.45
N ASP A 666 36.99 -2.07 -32.62
CA ASP A 666 37.22 -3.05 -33.69
C ASP A 666 35.91 -3.65 -34.24
N CYS A 667 36.02 -4.45 -35.32
CA CYS A 667 34.88 -5.13 -35.94
C CYS A 667 34.22 -6.18 -35.04
N GLU A 668 34.95 -6.74 -34.08
CA GLU A 668 34.40 -7.74 -33.15
C GLU A 668 33.41 -7.11 -32.17
N SER A 669 33.56 -5.82 -31.91
CA SER A 669 32.67 -5.04 -31.04
C SER A 669 31.35 -4.60 -31.73
N LEU A 670 31.11 -5.02 -32.98
CA LEU A 670 29.91 -4.67 -33.75
C LEU A 670 28.61 -5.19 -33.13
N ASN A 671 28.64 -6.40 -32.57
CA ASN A 671 27.47 -7.00 -31.90
C ASN A 671 27.14 -6.25 -30.61
N LEU A 672 28.17 -5.93 -29.80
CA LEU A 672 28.02 -5.10 -28.61
C LEU A 672 27.49 -3.69 -28.96
N PHE A 673 28.04 -3.03 -29.98
CA PHE A 673 27.54 -1.73 -30.43
C PHE A 673 26.06 -1.80 -30.86
N SER A 674 25.69 -2.84 -31.59
CA SER A 674 24.30 -3.05 -32.02
C SER A 674 23.36 -3.32 -30.84
N PHE A 675 23.83 -4.09 -29.86
CA PHE A 675 23.12 -4.35 -28.61
C PHE A 675 22.89 -3.05 -27.80
N ILE A 676 23.94 -2.26 -27.57
CA ILE A 676 23.84 -1.01 -26.80
C ILE A 676 22.89 -0.02 -27.49
N LYS A 677 22.94 0.10 -28.82
CA LYS A 677 21.99 0.93 -29.60
C LYS A 677 20.54 0.41 -29.55
N LYS A 678 20.31 -0.88 -29.28
CA LYS A 678 18.97 -1.44 -29.11
C LYS A 678 18.45 -1.31 -27.68
N MET A 679 19.35 -1.34 -26.70
CA MET A 679 19.03 -1.30 -25.26
C MET A 679 19.07 0.13 -24.66
N GLN A 680 19.09 1.18 -25.49
CA GLN A 680 19.31 2.58 -25.06
C GLN A 680 18.39 3.05 -23.93
N ILE A 681 17.12 2.67 -23.92
CA ILE A 681 16.16 3.07 -22.88
C ILE A 681 16.53 2.50 -21.51
N LYS A 682 17.19 1.34 -21.50
CA LYS A 682 17.62 0.63 -20.28
C LYS A 682 19.02 1.05 -19.80
N ILE A 683 19.70 1.94 -20.51
CA ILE A 683 21.08 2.38 -20.21
C ILE A 683 21.04 3.89 -19.91
N PRO A 684 20.89 4.30 -18.64
CA PRO A 684 20.64 5.71 -18.27
C PRO A 684 21.80 6.65 -18.64
N GLU A 685 23.05 6.18 -18.59
CA GLU A 685 24.25 6.99 -18.89
C GLU A 685 24.90 6.61 -20.24
N LEU A 686 24.08 6.36 -21.26
CA LEU A 686 24.53 5.94 -22.58
C LEU A 686 25.64 6.83 -23.18
N GLU A 687 25.57 8.15 -22.95
CA GLU A 687 26.50 9.13 -23.52
C GLU A 687 27.94 8.97 -23.02
N LYS A 688 28.13 8.40 -21.82
CA LYS A 688 29.45 8.14 -21.24
C LYS A 688 30.11 6.86 -21.78
N VAL A 689 29.37 6.03 -22.52
CA VAL A 689 29.94 4.80 -23.09
C VAL A 689 30.86 5.15 -24.26
N THR A 690 32.14 4.80 -24.15
CA THR A 690 33.14 4.98 -25.21
C THR A 690 33.62 3.63 -25.75
N PHE A 691 33.94 3.56 -27.03
CA PHE A 691 34.75 2.46 -27.59
C PHE A 691 36.12 3.03 -27.92
N GLY A 692 37.17 2.52 -27.26
CA GLY A 692 38.44 3.21 -27.16
C GLY A 692 38.26 4.61 -26.56
N GLU A 693 38.69 5.64 -27.29
CA GLU A 693 38.55 7.05 -26.88
C GLU A 693 37.32 7.74 -27.52
N VAL A 694 36.49 7.01 -28.27
CA VAL A 694 35.39 7.60 -29.03
C VAL A 694 34.05 7.37 -28.33
N PRO A 695 33.24 8.40 -28.04
CA PRO A 695 31.93 8.25 -27.44
C PRO A 695 30.91 7.62 -28.40
N ILE A 696 29.98 6.82 -27.88
CA ILE A 696 29.01 6.06 -28.67
C ILE A 696 28.06 6.92 -29.53
N SER A 697 27.90 8.21 -29.19
CA SER A 697 27.14 9.18 -29.98
C SER A 697 27.76 9.41 -31.37
N GLU A 698 29.09 9.33 -31.49
CA GLU A 698 29.85 9.59 -32.71
C GLU A 698 30.22 8.33 -33.52
N ILE A 699 29.88 7.15 -33.00
CA ILE A 699 30.19 5.87 -33.62
C ILE A 699 29.04 5.47 -34.56
N THR A 700 29.41 5.07 -35.78
CA THR A 700 28.51 4.41 -36.74
C THR A 700 29.04 3.03 -37.05
N LYS A 701 28.17 2.11 -37.50
CA LYS A 701 28.57 0.73 -37.88
C LYS A 701 29.75 0.74 -38.86
N ASN A 702 29.77 1.68 -39.80
CA ASN A 702 30.82 1.81 -40.82
C ASN A 702 32.13 2.44 -40.27
N LYS A 703 32.05 3.22 -39.18
CA LYS A 703 33.22 3.82 -38.51
C LYS A 703 33.88 2.82 -37.56
N LEU A 704 33.08 1.97 -36.90
CA LEU A 704 33.55 0.89 -36.01
C LEU A 704 34.07 -0.32 -36.80
N CYS A 705 33.34 -0.74 -37.84
CA CYS A 705 33.75 -1.81 -38.74
C CYS A 705 33.72 -1.33 -40.20
N PRO A 706 34.86 -0.85 -40.72
CA PRO A 706 34.91 -0.33 -42.08
C PRO A 706 34.81 -1.45 -43.12
N VAL A 707 33.67 -1.49 -43.82
CA VAL A 707 33.36 -2.49 -44.86
C VAL A 707 34.37 -2.46 -46.03
N TYR A 708 35.20 -1.43 -46.17
CA TYR A 708 36.20 -1.38 -47.25
C TYR A 708 37.30 -2.45 -47.11
N LEU A 709 37.58 -2.96 -45.91
CA LEU A 709 38.60 -4.01 -45.72
C LEU A 709 38.14 -5.35 -46.32
N THR A 710 36.86 -5.71 -46.20
CA THR A 710 36.32 -6.93 -46.84
C THR A 710 36.30 -6.80 -48.36
N TRP A 711 36.00 -5.62 -48.91
CA TRP A 711 36.14 -5.35 -50.34
C TRP A 711 37.60 -5.43 -50.81
N ILE A 712 38.58 -4.99 -50.02
CA ILE A 712 40.00 -5.16 -50.37
C ILE A 712 40.35 -6.65 -50.46
N PHE A 713 39.94 -7.48 -49.49
CA PHE A 713 40.18 -8.92 -49.56
C PHE A 713 39.45 -9.61 -50.72
N VAL A 714 38.19 -9.24 -50.99
CA VAL A 714 37.44 -9.76 -52.14
C VAL A 714 38.07 -9.32 -53.45
N VAL A 715 38.54 -8.07 -53.56
CA VAL A 715 39.23 -7.56 -54.75
C VAL A 715 40.60 -8.21 -54.91
N VAL A 716 41.36 -8.45 -53.84
CA VAL A 716 42.66 -9.14 -53.92
C VAL A 716 42.48 -10.61 -54.27
N ILE A 717 41.50 -11.31 -53.68
CA ILE A 717 41.17 -12.70 -54.03
C ILE A 717 40.62 -12.76 -55.45
N ALA A 718 39.80 -11.79 -55.88
CA ALA A 718 39.32 -11.65 -57.25
C ALA A 718 40.47 -11.35 -58.22
N LEU A 719 41.47 -10.55 -57.85
CA LEU A 719 42.64 -10.26 -58.67
C LEU A 719 43.62 -11.43 -58.73
N LEU A 720 43.78 -12.19 -57.65
CA LEU A 720 44.59 -13.41 -57.63
C LEU A 720 43.92 -14.56 -58.40
N SER A 721 42.60 -14.73 -58.25
CA SER A 721 41.82 -15.69 -59.03
C SER A 721 41.70 -15.28 -60.49
N LEU A 722 41.50 -13.99 -60.80
CA LEU A 722 41.55 -13.46 -62.17
C LEU A 722 42.96 -13.59 -62.75
N GLY A 723 44.02 -13.37 -61.97
CA GLY A 723 45.40 -13.59 -62.40
C GLY A 723 45.69 -15.07 -62.69
N MET A 724 45.15 -15.98 -61.88
CA MET A 724 45.27 -17.42 -62.10
C MET A 724 44.42 -17.89 -63.30
N ILE A 725 43.20 -17.34 -63.47
CA ILE A 725 42.32 -17.60 -64.61
C ILE A 725 42.93 -17.04 -65.90
N VAL A 726 43.45 -15.81 -65.90
CA VAL A 726 44.15 -15.21 -67.05
C VAL A 726 45.44 -15.98 -67.33
N GLY A 727 46.18 -16.41 -66.31
CA GLY A 727 47.33 -17.29 -66.47
C GLY A 727 46.97 -18.62 -67.15
N ILE A 728 45.90 -19.28 -66.72
CA ILE A 728 45.37 -20.52 -67.30
C ILE A 728 44.83 -20.27 -68.72
N LEU A 729 44.12 -19.16 -68.97
CA LEU A 729 43.58 -18.80 -70.28
C LEU A 729 44.69 -18.41 -71.27
N VAL A 730 45.78 -17.78 -70.83
CA VAL A 730 46.97 -17.49 -71.66
C VAL A 730 47.74 -18.77 -71.95
N LEU A 731 47.82 -19.69 -70.99
CA LEU A 731 48.45 -21.00 -71.16
C LEU A 731 47.63 -21.90 -72.11
N LEU A 732 46.30 -21.90 -71.99
CA LEU A 732 45.36 -22.57 -72.91
C LEU A 732 45.34 -21.89 -74.29
N TYR A 733 45.40 -20.56 -74.38
CA TYR A 733 45.49 -19.83 -75.65
C TYR A 733 46.80 -20.13 -76.38
N ASN A 734 47.92 -20.25 -75.68
CA ASN A 734 49.20 -20.61 -76.29
C ASN A 734 49.28 -22.09 -76.67
N LEU A 735 48.61 -22.99 -75.95
CA LEU A 735 48.55 -24.43 -76.27
C LEU A 735 47.52 -24.78 -77.37
N TYR A 736 46.40 -24.05 -77.47
CA TYR A 736 45.26 -24.37 -78.35
C TYR A 736 44.83 -23.20 -79.26
N ASN A 737 45.79 -22.36 -79.66
CA ASN A 737 45.58 -21.13 -80.45
C ASN A 737 44.74 -21.36 -81.74
N TYR A 738 44.88 -22.53 -82.38
CA TYR A 738 44.17 -22.87 -83.60
C TYR A 738 42.70 -23.27 -83.34
N GLU A 739 42.45 -24.14 -82.35
CA GLU A 739 41.10 -24.66 -82.05
C GLU A 739 40.18 -23.61 -81.46
N ILE A 740 40.71 -22.69 -80.64
CA ILE A 740 39.93 -21.60 -80.03
C ILE A 740 39.48 -20.57 -81.09
N LYS A 741 40.30 -20.32 -82.12
CA LYS A 741 39.92 -19.47 -83.26
C LYS A 741 38.84 -20.11 -84.14
N VAL A 742 38.89 -21.43 -84.32
CA VAL A 742 37.87 -22.20 -85.05
C VAL A 742 36.55 -22.23 -84.27
N TRP A 743 36.59 -22.38 -82.94
CA TRP A 743 35.40 -22.38 -82.08
C TRP A 743 34.68 -21.02 -82.05
N LEU A 744 35.43 -19.91 -82.02
CA LEU A 744 34.87 -18.55 -82.11
C LEU A 744 34.24 -18.26 -83.47
N TYR A 745 34.76 -18.84 -84.56
CA TYR A 745 34.20 -18.71 -85.91
C TYR A 745 32.91 -19.55 -86.07
N ALA A 746 32.86 -20.77 -85.49
CA ALA A 746 31.70 -21.65 -85.53
C ALA A 746 30.51 -21.19 -84.67
N GLY A 747 30.75 -20.31 -83.68
CA GLY A 747 29.73 -19.81 -82.75
C GLY A 747 29.09 -18.45 -83.09
N GLU A 748 29.44 -17.84 -84.23
CA GLU A 748 28.94 -16.53 -84.71
C GLU A 748 29.08 -15.34 -83.72
N TRP A 749 29.92 -15.46 -82.67
CA TRP A 749 30.11 -14.40 -81.68
C TRP A 749 31.26 -13.45 -82.07
N CYS A 750 30.99 -12.14 -82.07
CA CYS A 750 31.96 -11.06 -82.35
C CYS A 750 32.56 -11.03 -83.77
N LEU A 751 31.72 -11.18 -84.80
CA LEU A 751 32.07 -11.01 -86.23
C LEU A 751 32.61 -9.60 -86.60
N SER A 752 32.51 -8.61 -85.72
CA SER A 752 33.08 -7.26 -85.94
C SER A 752 34.56 -7.12 -85.57
N LEU A 753 35.15 -8.14 -84.93
CA LEU A 753 36.57 -8.19 -84.54
C LEU A 753 37.42 -9.07 -85.47
N VAL A 754 36.84 -9.67 -86.51
CA VAL A 754 37.55 -10.33 -87.61
C VAL A 754 37.08 -9.68 -88.91
N THR A 755 37.86 -8.75 -89.44
CA THR A 755 37.55 -8.10 -90.73
C THR A 755 37.94 -9.04 -91.88
N GLU A 756 37.15 -9.09 -92.97
CA GLU A 756 37.48 -9.85 -94.21
C GLU A 756 38.94 -9.62 -94.68
N GLU A 757 39.50 -8.45 -94.39
CA GLU A 757 40.90 -8.06 -94.65
C GLU A 757 41.97 -8.87 -93.91
N GLU A 758 41.67 -9.55 -92.81
CA GLU A 758 42.64 -10.42 -92.12
C GLU A 758 42.67 -11.84 -92.67
N MET A 759 41.60 -12.29 -93.35
CA MET A 759 41.53 -13.62 -93.96
C MET A 759 42.03 -13.64 -95.41
N ASP A 760 41.93 -12.52 -96.12
CA ASP A 760 42.43 -12.36 -97.48
C ASP A 760 43.84 -11.72 -97.54
N LYS A 761 44.50 -11.58 -96.38
CA LYS A 761 45.79 -10.90 -96.22
C LYS A 761 46.95 -11.59 -96.96
N ASP A 762 46.86 -12.91 -97.13
CA ASP A 762 47.86 -13.73 -97.81
C ASP A 762 47.53 -13.93 -99.30
N LYS A 763 46.43 -13.35 -99.79
CA LYS A 763 46.04 -13.40 -101.21
C LYS A 763 46.74 -12.29 -101.99
N ILE A 764 47.37 -12.68 -103.10
CA ILE A 764 48.29 -11.83 -103.87
C ILE A 764 47.52 -10.96 -104.88
N TYR A 765 46.39 -11.45 -105.39
CA TYR A 765 45.59 -10.82 -106.43
C TYR A 765 44.20 -10.44 -105.92
N ASP A 766 43.68 -9.30 -106.38
CA ASP A 766 42.33 -8.82 -106.04
C ASP A 766 41.26 -9.64 -106.78
N ALA A 767 41.55 -10.10 -108.00
CA ALA A 767 40.67 -11.02 -108.73
C ALA A 767 41.41 -11.93 -109.72
N PHE A 768 40.94 -13.18 -109.88
CA PHE A 768 41.32 -14.09 -110.96
C PHE A 768 40.27 -14.05 -112.07
N ILE A 769 40.67 -13.96 -113.34
CA ILE A 769 39.75 -13.98 -114.48
C ILE A 769 39.83 -15.31 -115.22
N SER A 770 38.69 -16.00 -115.26
CA SER A 770 38.47 -17.25 -115.99
C SER A 770 37.75 -16.96 -117.31
N PHE A 771 38.33 -17.36 -118.44
CA PHE A 771 37.79 -17.09 -119.78
C PHE A 771 38.27 -18.14 -120.79
N SER A 772 37.62 -18.21 -121.96
CA SER A 772 38.02 -19.13 -123.03
C SER A 772 39.18 -18.56 -123.83
N TYR A 773 40.16 -19.37 -124.23
CA TYR A 773 41.30 -18.92 -125.05
C TYR A 773 40.88 -18.25 -126.37
N LYS A 774 39.70 -18.58 -126.91
CA LYS A 774 39.14 -17.94 -128.10
C LYS A 774 38.66 -16.50 -127.86
N ASP A 775 38.46 -16.11 -126.61
CA ASP A 775 38.02 -14.77 -126.21
C ASP A 775 39.17 -13.91 -125.64
N GLU A 776 40.41 -14.40 -125.73
CA GLU A 776 41.60 -13.74 -125.19
C GLU A 776 41.78 -12.31 -125.70
N GLU A 777 41.49 -12.06 -126.99
CA GLU A 777 41.59 -10.73 -127.58
C GLU A 777 40.73 -9.70 -126.82
N PHE A 778 39.51 -10.07 -126.44
CA PHE A 778 38.61 -9.21 -125.65
C PHE A 778 39.17 -8.95 -124.23
N ILE A 779 39.72 -9.98 -123.60
CA ILE A 779 40.25 -9.88 -122.24
C ILE A 779 41.48 -8.96 -122.19
N VAL A 780 42.39 -9.13 -123.15
CA VAL A 780 43.65 -8.40 -123.24
C VAL A 780 43.45 -6.95 -123.68
N THR A 781 42.53 -6.68 -124.61
CA THR A 781 42.38 -5.34 -125.19
C THR A 781 41.35 -4.47 -124.46
N GLU A 782 40.29 -5.06 -123.90
CA GLU A 782 39.15 -4.31 -123.38
C GLU A 782 38.96 -4.48 -121.87
N LEU A 783 38.96 -5.71 -121.33
CA LEU A 783 38.56 -5.96 -119.94
C LEU A 783 39.68 -5.69 -118.93
N VAL A 784 40.85 -6.32 -119.08
CA VAL A 784 41.97 -6.23 -118.13
C VAL A 784 42.56 -4.82 -118.08
N PRO A 785 42.88 -4.15 -119.20
CA PRO A 785 43.44 -2.80 -119.15
C PRO A 785 42.53 -1.80 -118.43
N LYS A 786 41.21 -1.94 -118.61
CA LYS A 786 40.22 -1.07 -117.96
C LYS A 786 39.98 -1.41 -116.49
N LEU A 787 40.44 -2.57 -115.99
CA LEU A 787 40.43 -2.92 -114.56
C LEU A 787 41.73 -2.44 -113.87
N GLU A 788 42.86 -2.50 -114.57
CA GLU A 788 44.16 -2.10 -114.05
C GLU A 788 44.42 -0.59 -114.13
N GLN A 789 43.80 0.14 -115.07
CA GLN A 789 44.02 1.59 -115.25
C GLN A 789 42.99 2.48 -114.53
N ARG A 790 42.29 1.92 -113.53
CA ARG A 790 41.26 2.64 -112.75
C ARG A 790 41.85 3.59 -111.70
N PRO A 791 41.04 4.53 -111.16
CA PRO A 791 41.44 5.38 -110.03
C PRO A 791 41.98 4.58 -108.82
N ASN A 792 41.48 3.35 -108.64
CA ASN A 792 42.08 2.32 -107.79
C ASN A 792 42.43 1.11 -108.66
N PRO A 793 43.70 0.92 -109.05
CA PRO A 793 44.12 -0.18 -109.92
C PRO A 793 44.02 -1.52 -109.17
N LEU A 794 43.39 -2.52 -109.78
CA LEU A 794 43.27 -3.87 -109.22
C LEU A 794 44.41 -4.77 -109.71
N LYS A 795 44.95 -5.63 -108.85
CA LYS A 795 45.90 -6.69 -109.21
C LYS A 795 45.15 -7.90 -109.74
N ILE A 796 45.25 -8.16 -111.04
CA ILE A 796 44.50 -9.23 -111.70
C ILE A 796 45.40 -10.44 -111.97
N CYS A 797 44.86 -11.65 -111.72
CA CYS A 797 45.48 -12.91 -112.11
C CYS A 797 44.83 -13.43 -113.40
N VAL A 798 45.64 -13.71 -114.43
CA VAL A 798 45.22 -14.27 -115.73
C VAL A 798 46.16 -15.38 -116.19
N ASN A 799 45.61 -16.38 -116.86
CA ASN A 799 46.29 -17.62 -117.24
C ASN A 799 47.50 -17.41 -118.19
N TYR A 800 47.40 -16.56 -119.23
CA TYR A 800 48.47 -16.38 -120.22
C TYR A 800 49.71 -15.65 -119.68
N HIS A 801 49.61 -15.00 -118.53
CA HIS A 801 50.72 -14.23 -117.95
C HIS A 801 51.34 -14.93 -116.74
N ASN A 802 50.57 -15.75 -116.01
CA ASN A 802 50.95 -16.21 -114.67
C ASN A 802 51.14 -17.73 -114.55
N TRP A 803 50.88 -18.53 -115.60
CA TRP A 803 51.06 -19.99 -115.56
C TRP A 803 52.41 -20.44 -116.11
N ILE A 804 52.98 -21.48 -115.50
CA ILE A 804 54.27 -22.05 -115.89
C ILE A 804 54.01 -23.23 -116.84
N GLY A 805 54.64 -23.21 -118.02
CA GLY A 805 54.50 -24.27 -119.01
C GLY A 805 55.11 -25.60 -118.54
N GLY A 806 54.31 -26.67 -118.52
CA GLY A 806 54.74 -28.03 -118.14
C GLY A 806 54.10 -28.59 -116.86
N GLU A 807 53.39 -27.76 -116.09
CA GLU A 807 52.73 -28.15 -114.83
C GLU A 807 51.26 -28.59 -115.01
N TRP A 808 50.70 -29.30 -114.03
CA TRP A 808 49.33 -29.85 -114.10
C TRP A 808 48.27 -28.74 -114.03
N VAL A 809 47.55 -28.52 -115.13
CA VAL A 809 46.59 -27.42 -115.32
C VAL A 809 45.51 -27.34 -114.22
N PRO A 810 44.84 -28.43 -113.78
CA PRO A 810 43.86 -28.35 -112.70
C PRO A 810 44.41 -27.80 -111.38
N GLN A 811 45.68 -28.08 -111.08
CA GLN A 811 46.32 -27.57 -109.87
C GLN A 811 46.63 -26.08 -110.00
N GLN A 812 47.10 -25.62 -111.18
CA GLN A 812 47.34 -24.20 -111.42
C GLN A 812 46.03 -23.37 -111.40
N ILE A 813 44.91 -23.95 -111.83
CA ILE A 813 43.57 -23.36 -111.68
C ILE A 813 43.22 -23.20 -110.20
N SER A 814 43.32 -24.28 -109.43
CA SER A 814 43.03 -24.26 -107.99
C SER A 814 43.92 -23.26 -107.24
N GLU A 815 45.21 -23.21 -107.56
CA GLU A 815 46.16 -22.26 -106.99
C GLU A 815 45.79 -20.81 -107.34
N SER A 816 45.44 -20.53 -108.61
CA SER A 816 45.06 -19.18 -109.06
C SER A 816 43.79 -18.66 -108.38
N ILE A 817 42.81 -19.53 -108.13
CA ILE A 817 41.58 -19.20 -107.39
C ILE A 817 41.91 -18.98 -105.90
N ASN A 818 42.75 -19.83 -105.31
CA ASN A 818 43.14 -19.73 -103.90
C ASN A 818 43.88 -18.42 -103.57
N VAL A 819 44.80 -17.98 -104.44
CA VAL A 819 45.60 -16.76 -104.22
C VAL A 819 44.86 -15.47 -104.60
N SER A 820 43.61 -15.55 -105.06
CA SER A 820 42.81 -14.41 -105.51
C SER A 820 41.59 -14.15 -104.62
N GLN A 821 41.29 -12.88 -104.34
CA GLN A 821 40.20 -12.52 -103.41
C GLN A 821 38.79 -12.74 -104.00
N ARG A 822 38.69 -12.67 -105.33
CA ARG A 822 37.47 -12.91 -106.11
C ARG A 822 37.81 -13.68 -107.39
N THR A 823 36.82 -14.38 -107.95
CA THR A 823 36.94 -15.02 -109.27
C THR A 823 35.90 -14.44 -110.21
N ILE A 824 36.35 -13.85 -111.31
CA ILE A 824 35.52 -13.29 -112.36
C ILE A 824 35.48 -14.28 -113.52
N ILE A 825 34.30 -14.73 -113.89
CA ILE A 825 34.11 -15.68 -115.00
C ILE A 825 33.46 -14.94 -116.15
N VAL A 826 34.15 -14.91 -117.30
CA VAL A 826 33.62 -14.34 -118.55
C VAL A 826 32.94 -15.46 -119.32
N LEU A 827 31.63 -15.55 -119.14
CA LEU A 827 30.80 -16.58 -119.73
C LEU A 827 30.41 -16.15 -121.16
N SER A 828 30.93 -16.86 -122.15
CA SER A 828 30.65 -16.72 -123.59
C SER A 828 30.22 -18.05 -124.20
N PRO A 829 29.68 -18.10 -125.43
CA PRO A 829 29.46 -19.36 -126.13
C PRO A 829 30.74 -20.21 -126.26
N ASN A 830 31.90 -19.57 -126.49
CA ASN A 830 33.20 -20.23 -126.56
C ASN A 830 33.68 -20.78 -125.21
N TYR A 831 33.19 -20.24 -124.08
CA TYR A 831 33.49 -20.73 -122.74
C TYR A 831 32.71 -22.00 -122.42
N LEU A 832 31.44 -22.06 -122.84
CA LEU A 832 30.57 -23.22 -122.64
C LEU A 832 31.04 -24.44 -123.44
N ASP A 833 31.62 -24.23 -124.62
CA ASP A 833 32.23 -25.28 -125.44
C ASP A 833 33.61 -25.74 -124.93
N SER A 834 34.19 -25.05 -123.95
CA SER A 834 35.51 -25.37 -123.39
C SER A 834 35.39 -26.35 -122.22
N VAL A 835 36.01 -27.53 -122.35
CA VAL A 835 36.11 -28.53 -121.27
C VAL A 835 36.79 -27.95 -120.03
N TRP A 836 37.74 -27.02 -120.21
CA TRP A 836 38.45 -26.38 -119.11
C TRP A 836 37.61 -25.31 -118.40
N GLY A 837 36.76 -24.57 -119.13
CA GLY A 837 35.92 -23.52 -118.54
C GLY A 837 34.91 -24.06 -117.51
N ILE A 838 34.39 -25.27 -117.72
CA ILE A 838 33.47 -25.92 -116.77
C ILE A 838 34.23 -26.36 -115.51
N ILE A 839 35.43 -26.92 -115.65
CA ILE A 839 36.27 -27.34 -114.51
C ILE A 839 36.67 -26.13 -113.65
N GLU A 840 37.05 -25.01 -114.28
CA GLU A 840 37.37 -23.75 -113.60
C GLU A 840 36.17 -23.19 -112.84
N PHE A 841 34.97 -23.24 -113.44
CA PHE A 841 33.73 -22.84 -112.78
C PHE A 841 33.42 -23.73 -111.57
N SER A 842 33.45 -25.06 -111.72
CA SER A 842 33.16 -25.98 -110.61
C SER A 842 34.18 -25.86 -109.48
N ALA A 843 35.46 -25.60 -109.77
CA ALA A 843 36.47 -25.34 -108.75
C ALA A 843 36.18 -24.04 -107.97
N ALA A 844 35.89 -22.94 -108.69
CA ALA A 844 35.56 -21.66 -108.07
C ALA A 844 34.23 -21.71 -107.29
N HIS A 845 33.23 -22.44 -107.79
CA HIS A 845 31.94 -22.60 -107.14
C HIS A 845 32.02 -23.44 -105.86
N ASN A 846 32.75 -24.57 -105.90
CA ASN A 846 32.98 -25.40 -104.72
C ASN A 846 33.78 -24.66 -103.64
N GLN A 847 34.77 -23.83 -104.02
CA GLN A 847 35.47 -23.00 -103.05
C GLN A 847 34.54 -21.97 -102.40
N ALA A 848 33.69 -21.31 -103.18
CA ALA A 848 32.72 -20.36 -102.66
C ALA A 848 31.69 -21.00 -101.70
N LEU A 849 31.26 -22.24 -101.99
CA LEU A 849 30.39 -23.02 -101.10
C LEU A 849 31.10 -23.48 -99.83
N ASN A 850 32.34 -24.00 -99.94
CA ASN A 850 33.11 -24.47 -98.79
C ASN A 850 33.47 -23.35 -97.80
N GLU A 851 33.64 -22.13 -98.29
CA GLU A 851 33.96 -20.95 -97.47
C GLU A 851 32.70 -20.17 -97.02
N ASP A 852 31.51 -20.62 -97.44
CA ASP A 852 30.18 -20.03 -97.23
C ASP A 852 30.09 -18.54 -97.61
N ARG A 853 30.69 -18.17 -98.75
CA ARG A 853 30.84 -16.76 -99.20
C ARG A 853 30.69 -16.58 -100.71
N ALA A 854 30.03 -15.50 -101.11
CA ALA A 854 29.84 -15.14 -102.53
C ALA A 854 31.13 -14.54 -103.14
N ARG A 855 32.04 -15.40 -103.64
CA ARG A 855 33.35 -15.01 -104.22
C ARG A 855 33.40 -15.00 -105.76
N VAL A 856 32.38 -15.54 -106.43
CA VAL A 856 32.33 -15.68 -107.89
C VAL A 856 31.43 -14.60 -108.52
N ILE A 857 31.96 -13.89 -109.52
CA ILE A 857 31.27 -12.84 -110.28
C ILE A 857 31.18 -13.30 -111.74
N ILE A 858 29.99 -13.25 -112.34
CA ILE A 858 29.78 -13.70 -113.72
C ILE A 858 29.54 -12.49 -114.64
N ILE A 859 30.36 -12.39 -115.68
CA ILE A 859 30.20 -11.44 -116.79
C ILE A 859 29.69 -12.21 -118.00
N LEU A 860 28.53 -11.82 -118.52
CA LEU A 860 27.96 -12.41 -119.74
C LEU A 860 28.50 -11.66 -120.96
N TYR A 861 29.23 -12.36 -121.83
CA TYR A 861 29.85 -11.82 -123.04
C TYR A 861 29.36 -12.56 -124.29
N GLY A 862 28.70 -11.83 -125.20
CA GLY A 862 27.97 -12.40 -126.33
C GLY A 862 26.51 -12.74 -126.02
N ASP A 863 25.77 -13.23 -127.01
CA ASP A 863 24.38 -13.64 -126.86
C ASP A 863 24.29 -15.13 -126.56
N ILE A 864 24.19 -15.47 -125.27
CA ILE A 864 23.98 -16.84 -124.78
C ILE A 864 22.49 -17.05 -124.55
N GLN A 865 21.89 -18.08 -125.16
CA GLN A 865 20.51 -18.48 -124.90
C GLN A 865 20.45 -19.52 -123.76
N PRO A 866 19.37 -19.57 -122.97
CA PRO A 866 19.23 -20.53 -121.85
C PRO A 866 19.27 -22.03 -122.26
N SER A 867 19.10 -22.32 -123.55
CA SER A 867 19.24 -23.64 -124.18
C SER A 867 20.70 -24.08 -124.32
N ASP A 868 21.63 -23.14 -124.38
CA ASP A 868 23.04 -23.38 -124.70
C ASP A 868 23.84 -23.82 -123.45
N ILE A 869 23.24 -23.67 -122.27
CA ILE A 869 23.80 -24.08 -120.98
C ILE A 869 23.28 -25.48 -120.64
N THR A 870 24.12 -26.48 -120.92
CA THR A 870 23.84 -27.90 -120.69
C THR A 870 24.17 -28.35 -119.26
N ASP A 871 25.07 -27.66 -118.57
CA ASP A 871 25.48 -28.00 -117.20
C ASP A 871 24.42 -27.59 -116.14
N PRO A 872 23.91 -28.54 -115.33
CA PRO A 872 22.84 -28.26 -114.37
C PRO A 872 23.30 -27.47 -113.13
N GLU A 873 24.58 -27.52 -112.76
CA GLU A 873 25.16 -26.79 -111.63
C GLU A 873 25.30 -25.31 -111.97
N LEU A 874 25.88 -25.01 -113.14
CA LEU A 874 26.01 -23.66 -113.70
C LEU A 874 24.63 -23.01 -113.93
N LYS A 875 23.66 -23.76 -114.45
CA LYS A 875 22.29 -23.26 -114.68
C LYS A 875 21.55 -22.88 -113.38
N LYS A 876 21.82 -23.61 -112.30
CA LYS A 876 21.26 -23.31 -110.96
C LYS A 876 21.97 -22.09 -110.34
N PHE A 877 23.29 -22.00 -110.48
CA PHE A 877 24.08 -20.90 -109.97
C PHE A 877 23.69 -19.56 -110.60
N LEU A 878 23.48 -19.52 -111.92
CA LEU A 878 23.03 -18.34 -112.67
C LEU A 878 21.63 -17.84 -112.27
N LYS A 879 20.74 -18.74 -111.82
CA LYS A 879 19.40 -18.35 -111.33
C LYS A 879 19.44 -17.69 -109.95
N MET A 880 20.44 -18.01 -109.13
CA MET A 880 20.51 -17.61 -107.73
C MET A 880 21.44 -16.40 -107.50
N ASN A 881 22.29 -16.05 -108.46
CA ASN A 881 23.31 -15.01 -108.31
C ASN A 881 23.24 -13.92 -109.39
N THR A 882 23.70 -12.72 -109.03
CA THR A 882 23.68 -11.56 -109.93
C THR A 882 24.71 -11.69 -111.06
N CYS A 883 24.25 -11.70 -112.30
CA CYS A 883 25.09 -11.73 -113.51
C CYS A 883 25.14 -10.33 -114.16
N ILE A 884 26.30 -9.94 -114.69
CA ILE A 884 26.50 -8.61 -115.28
C ILE A 884 26.72 -8.77 -116.80
N LYS A 885 25.85 -8.18 -117.64
CA LYS A 885 25.97 -8.29 -119.11
C LYS A 885 26.93 -7.22 -119.66
N TRP A 886 27.89 -7.64 -120.48
CA TRP A 886 28.79 -6.74 -121.17
C TRP A 886 28.03 -5.86 -122.18
N GLY A 887 28.29 -4.55 -122.19
CA GLY A 887 27.58 -3.57 -123.03
C GLY A 887 26.40 -2.84 -122.36
N ASP A 888 26.06 -3.18 -121.11
CA ASP A 888 25.13 -2.41 -120.28
C ASP A 888 25.71 -1.01 -119.96
N PRO A 889 24.97 0.11 -120.12
CA PRO A 889 25.46 1.46 -119.82
C PRO A 889 26.04 1.63 -118.40
N SER A 890 25.53 0.89 -117.41
CA SER A 890 26.00 0.91 -116.01
C SER A 890 26.89 -0.29 -115.66
N PHE A 891 27.47 -0.97 -116.65
CA PHE A 891 28.30 -2.16 -116.46
C PHE A 891 29.40 -1.94 -115.41
N TRP A 892 30.16 -0.85 -115.52
CA TRP A 892 31.32 -0.60 -114.67
C TRP A 892 30.94 -0.28 -113.21
N GLU A 893 29.84 0.44 -112.99
CA GLU A 893 29.33 0.74 -111.64
C GLU A 893 28.83 -0.52 -110.94
N LYS A 894 28.15 -1.41 -111.68
CA LYS A 894 27.69 -2.71 -111.16
C LYS A 894 28.86 -3.63 -110.84
N LEU A 895 29.90 -3.63 -111.69
CA LEU A 895 31.11 -4.40 -111.45
C LEU A 895 31.91 -3.84 -110.25
N ASP A 896 32.04 -2.51 -110.15
CA ASP A 896 32.66 -1.86 -108.99
C ASP A 896 31.90 -2.14 -107.70
N TYR A 897 30.57 -2.14 -107.72
CA TYR A 897 29.77 -2.51 -106.55
C TYR A 897 29.99 -3.97 -106.13
N ALA A 898 30.12 -4.89 -107.10
CA ALA A 898 30.44 -6.29 -106.83
C ALA A 898 31.88 -6.48 -106.31
N LEU A 899 32.81 -5.59 -106.68
CA LEU A 899 34.21 -5.62 -106.27
C LEU A 899 34.52 -4.82 -104.97
N LEU A 900 33.78 -3.74 -104.69
CA LEU A 900 34.06 -2.75 -103.63
C LEU A 900 33.06 -2.80 -102.45
N ARG A 901 32.95 -3.93 -101.74
CA ARG A 901 32.39 -3.91 -100.37
C ARG A 901 33.39 -3.20 -99.42
N PHE A 902 33.49 -1.86 -99.53
CA PHE A 902 34.57 -1.03 -99.00
C PHE A 902 34.31 -0.45 -97.61
N LYS A 903 35.30 -0.68 -96.72
CA LYS A 903 36.02 0.29 -95.87
C LYS A 903 35.36 1.67 -95.66
N ARG A 904 35.11 2.06 -94.40
CA ARG A 904 34.80 3.46 -94.02
C ARG A 904 35.80 4.09 -93.05
N ILE A 905 36.27 5.26 -93.49
CA ILE A 905 37.27 6.23 -93.04
C ILE A 905 37.06 6.82 -91.63
N LYS A 906 38.15 7.07 -90.88
CA LYS A 906 38.22 7.81 -89.59
C LYS A 906 37.88 9.31 -89.72
N ARG A 907 37.12 9.87 -88.77
CA ARG A 907 37.04 11.34 -88.52
C ARG A 907 37.11 11.69 -87.02
N LYS A 908 37.94 12.67 -86.67
CA LYS A 908 38.12 13.24 -85.31
C LYS A 908 37.09 14.37 -85.02
N ARG A 909 36.52 14.31 -83.80
CA ARG A 909 36.02 15.38 -82.87
C ARG A 909 35.17 16.56 -83.39
N LYS A 910 33.93 16.71 -82.87
CA LYS A 910 33.51 17.69 -81.81
C LYS A 910 31.97 17.84 -81.68
N ASN A 911 31.53 17.90 -80.41
CA ASN A 911 30.48 18.74 -79.80
C ASN A 911 28.98 18.67 -80.18
N ARG A 912 28.21 18.61 -79.07
CA ARG A 912 26.92 19.25 -78.74
C ARG A 912 25.60 18.56 -79.13
N ARG A 913 24.95 18.08 -78.05
CA ARG A 913 23.57 18.34 -77.59
C ARG A 913 22.41 18.23 -78.61
N ARG A 914 21.60 17.19 -78.33
CA ARG A 914 20.17 17.23 -77.95
C ARG A 914 19.17 17.60 -79.06
N ILE A 915 18.18 16.71 -79.31
CA ILE A 915 16.72 16.93 -79.15
C ILE A 915 15.85 15.99 -80.03
N TYR A 916 14.71 15.58 -79.46
CA TYR A 916 13.45 14.98 -79.98
C TYR A 916 13.34 13.48 -80.35
N ARG A 917 12.65 12.72 -79.47
CA ARG A 917 11.62 11.69 -79.78
C ARG A 917 10.41 12.37 -80.42
N PRO A 918 9.61 11.75 -81.33
CA PRO A 918 8.44 10.97 -80.89
C PRO A 918 7.91 9.83 -81.81
N VAL A 919 7.24 8.86 -81.16
CA VAL A 919 5.95 8.17 -81.52
C VAL A 919 5.89 7.11 -82.67
N LEU A 920 5.63 5.84 -82.27
CA LEU A 920 4.58 4.82 -82.64
C LEU A 920 3.85 4.92 -84.01
N PRO A 921 3.25 3.83 -84.61
CA PRO A 921 2.50 2.75 -83.91
C PRO A 921 2.43 1.31 -84.56
N THR A 922 1.92 0.32 -83.79
CA THR A 922 0.93 -0.79 -84.09
C THR A 922 1.06 -1.72 -85.34
N ILE A 923 0.59 -2.99 -85.47
CA ILE A 923 -0.34 -3.92 -84.76
C ILE A 923 -0.28 -5.34 -85.42
N SER A 924 -0.70 -6.37 -84.65
CA SER A 924 -1.29 -7.72 -84.94
C SER A 924 -0.65 -8.79 -85.87
N GLU A 925 -0.66 -10.05 -85.42
CA GLU A 925 -1.62 -11.15 -85.76
C GLU A 925 -1.15 -12.46 -85.06
N GLU A 926 -1.92 -13.03 -84.13
CA GLU A 926 -2.91 -14.12 -84.24
C GLU A 926 -2.38 -15.57 -84.47
N LYS A 927 -2.68 -16.41 -83.46
CA LYS A 927 -3.08 -17.85 -83.46
C LYS A 927 -2.21 -18.91 -84.15
N ILE A 928 -1.99 -20.02 -83.42
CA ILE A 928 -2.66 -21.32 -83.65
C ILE A 928 -2.37 -22.29 -82.49
N SER A 929 -3.44 -22.97 -82.07
CA SER A 929 -3.58 -24.07 -81.11
C SER A 929 -3.19 -25.44 -81.67
N ILE A 930 -2.86 -26.41 -80.80
CA ILE A 930 -3.34 -27.82 -80.83
C ILE A 930 -3.11 -28.40 -79.41
N GLY A 931 -4.08 -29.16 -78.91
CA GLY A 931 -4.06 -29.80 -77.59
C GLY A 931 -4.12 -31.33 -77.63
N ASN A 932 -4.20 -31.95 -76.45
CA ASN A 932 -5.00 -33.13 -76.06
C ASN A 932 -4.52 -33.66 -74.70
N SER A 933 -5.43 -33.75 -73.71
CA SER A 933 -6.01 -34.98 -73.11
C SER A 933 -5.22 -35.48 -71.89
N SER A 934 -5.75 -35.94 -70.76
CA SER A 934 -7.11 -36.24 -70.26
C SER A 934 -6.98 -36.67 -68.77
N SER A 935 -8.13 -36.66 -68.06
CA SER A 935 -8.55 -37.52 -66.91
C SER A 935 -7.75 -37.45 -65.59
N GLU A 936 -8.29 -36.94 -64.48
CA GLU A 936 -9.33 -37.49 -63.55
C GLU A 936 -8.75 -38.34 -62.39
N SER A 937 -9.47 -38.30 -61.25
CA SER A 937 -9.35 -39.10 -60.01
C SER A 937 -8.35 -38.63 -58.95
N ILE A 938 -8.56 -38.74 -57.63
CA ILE A 938 -9.69 -38.82 -56.67
C ILE A 938 -9.03 -38.83 -55.27
N GLU A 939 -9.70 -38.22 -54.29
CA GLU A 939 -9.68 -38.46 -52.83
C GLU A 939 -8.39 -38.67 -51.98
N LYS A 940 -8.32 -37.80 -50.97
CA LYS A 940 -8.20 -38.03 -49.50
C LYS A 940 -7.05 -38.84 -48.89
N SER A 941 -6.58 -38.19 -47.82
CA SER A 941 -6.15 -38.69 -46.49
C SER A 941 -4.64 -38.86 -46.28
N ILE A 942 -4.07 -38.01 -45.41
CA ILE A 942 -3.57 -38.32 -44.04
C ILE A 942 -2.29 -39.17 -44.17
N THR A 943 -1.07 -38.74 -43.81
CA THR A 943 -0.50 -38.14 -42.58
C THR A 943 0.94 -37.76 -42.96
N GLU A 944 1.54 -36.66 -42.49
CA GLU A 944 2.49 -36.62 -41.37
C GLU A 944 3.72 -35.76 -41.77
N SER A 945 4.01 -34.77 -40.92
CA SER A 945 5.35 -34.37 -40.45
C SER A 945 6.25 -33.37 -41.20
N TYR A 946 6.80 -32.50 -40.33
CA TYR A 946 8.04 -31.71 -40.34
C TYR A 946 8.25 -30.61 -41.41
N THR A 947 8.23 -29.32 -41.06
CA THR A 947 9.27 -28.46 -40.43
C THR A 947 10.39 -28.01 -41.40
N TYR A 948 10.73 -26.72 -41.26
CA TYR A 948 11.94 -26.00 -41.67
C TYR A 948 12.09 -25.56 -43.13
N TYR A 949 12.18 -24.23 -43.30
CA TYR A 949 13.36 -23.43 -43.71
C TYR A 949 12.81 -22.04 -44.09
N ILE A 950 13.29 -20.90 -43.57
CA ILE A 950 14.65 -20.51 -43.14
C ILE A 950 14.55 -19.64 -41.89
#